data_AF-A0A1M5N6Z1-F1
#
_entry.id   AF-A0A1M5N6Z1-F1
#
_cell.length_a   1.000
_cell.length_b   1.000
_cell.length_c   1.000
_cell.angle_alpha   90.00
_cell.angle_beta   90.00
_cell.angle_gamma   90.00
#
_symmetry.space_group_name_H-M   'P 1'
#
loop_
_entity.id
_entity.type
_entity.pdbx_description
1 polymer ?
#
loop_
_entity_poly.entity_id
_entity_poly.type
_entity_poly.pdbx_seq_one_letter_code
_entity_poly.pdbx_strand_id
1 'polypeptide(L)'
;MSEPSTTTPAAAPSRPIGPGSHVFLVDGSSYIFRAYHALPPLTRKSDGLPVGAVAGFSNMLWKLLKEANEVGVRPTHLAVVLDHSATTFRNQIYDLYKAQRPEPPEDLRPQFGLIRKAVHAFNVACIEQQGFEADDLIATYTGQAVAAGADVTIVASDKDLMQLIRPGVLMLDTMKGKTIGRDEVIEKFGVPPEKVVDVQSLAGDSVDNVPGVPGIGIKTAAQLIETYGSLEALLENAADIKQPKRREALINFAEQARISMRLVTLDQNVPLTTPIEELAVRAIEGERLIRFLKAMEFTTLTGRVAAATGVEQASVAPDAELSSPAAAAMLSQSLFGDQQNPPPVAESGAADNVAVSVARQPNAIDGLSPTGLVEARARQARETPVDRSAYETVTTLDRLMAWVGEAMERGIVAVDTETTSLDPMQADLVGVSLALAPGKACYIPLAHRGDGDGLFNEGLLDGQIPIRDALAVLKPMLEDRSVLKIAQNLKYDWLILARYGIEVAPFDDTMLISYVLDAGRGPHGMDPLSEKWLGHTPITFDEVTGKGKARITFDRVAIDRATQYAAEDADVTLRLWLALKPRLAAEGMANVYETLERPMVPVLSAMERRGISIDRNMLSRLSGDFAQAAAGLEAEIHQLAGQPFNIGSPKQLGDILFGVMGLPGASKTATGAWATGASILEDLAEQGYELPQRILEWRQLTKLRSTYTDALPSYQHKETERVHTSYALAATTTGRLSSSEPNLQNIPVRTEAGRKIRKAFVAAPGTKLVSADYSQIELRLLAEIADIPALRQAFRDGLDIHALTASEMFGVPVEGMPSEVRRRAKAINFGIIYGISAFGLANQLGIGREEAGAYIKRYFERFPGIRAYMEETKRICRDKGYVTTLFGRRCHYPEIASKNASVRAFNERAAINARLQGSAADIIRRAMIRVAPALSDARLNARMLLQVHDELIFEVPDDEVARTLPLVTAIMERAPEPAVALSVPLKVDARAADNWDEAH
;
A
#
# COMPACT_ATOMS: atom_id res chain seq x y z
N MET A 1 -31.47 -4.20 -56.38
CA MET A 1 -31.78 -3.50 -55.12
C MET A 1 -32.64 -4.46 -54.31
N SER A 2 -32.01 -5.14 -53.36
CA SER A 2 -32.67 -6.15 -52.52
C SER A 2 -32.26 -5.79 -51.10
N GLU A 3 -33.25 -5.41 -50.28
CA GLU A 3 -33.09 -5.12 -48.86
C GLU A 3 -32.52 -6.34 -48.13
N PRO A 4 -31.58 -6.17 -47.19
CA PRO A 4 -31.22 -7.25 -46.30
C PRO A 4 -32.31 -7.40 -45.24
N SER A 5 -32.79 -8.64 -45.11
CA SER A 5 -33.78 -9.09 -44.14
C SER A 5 -33.45 -8.64 -42.72
N THR A 6 -34.30 -7.79 -42.14
CA THR A 6 -34.32 -7.49 -40.71
C THR A 6 -34.81 -8.71 -39.94
N THR A 7 -33.89 -9.38 -39.25
CA THR A 7 -34.25 -10.32 -38.19
C THR A 7 -34.88 -9.50 -37.07
N THR A 8 -36.17 -9.70 -36.81
CA THR A 8 -36.88 -9.07 -35.69
C THR A 8 -36.19 -9.45 -34.37
N PRO A 9 -35.75 -8.50 -33.53
CA PRO A 9 -35.18 -8.82 -32.23
C PRO A 9 -36.26 -9.52 -31.39
N ALA A 10 -35.88 -10.60 -30.70
CA ALA A 10 -36.76 -11.27 -29.75
C ALA A 10 -37.30 -10.24 -28.74
N ALA A 11 -38.62 -10.21 -28.53
CA ALA A 11 -39.26 -9.29 -27.59
C ALA A 11 -38.57 -9.37 -26.22
N ALA A 12 -38.17 -8.22 -25.68
CA ALA A 12 -37.55 -8.15 -24.37
C ALA A 12 -38.50 -8.80 -23.33
N PRO A 13 -38.01 -9.68 -22.44
CA PRO A 13 -38.85 -10.21 -21.38
C PRO A 13 -39.30 -9.05 -20.48
N SER A 14 -40.60 -8.78 -20.44
CA SER A 14 -41.19 -7.79 -19.56
C SER A 14 -41.60 -8.45 -18.24
N ARG A 15 -41.26 -7.81 -17.12
CA ARG A 15 -41.71 -8.21 -15.79
C ARG A 15 -42.60 -7.09 -15.24
N PRO A 16 -43.84 -7.39 -14.79
CA PRO A 16 -44.68 -6.37 -14.19
C PRO A 16 -44.03 -5.83 -12.91
N ILE A 17 -44.12 -4.51 -12.72
CA ILE A 17 -43.68 -3.84 -11.49
C ILE A 17 -44.83 -3.76 -10.48
N GLY A 18 -44.52 -4.00 -9.21
CA GLY A 18 -45.52 -4.02 -8.14
C GLY A 18 -44.91 -4.26 -6.76
N PRO A 19 -45.74 -4.39 -5.71
CA PRO A 19 -45.29 -4.71 -4.36
C PRO A 19 -44.40 -5.96 -4.30
N GLY A 20 -43.24 -5.84 -3.64
CA GLY A 20 -42.21 -6.90 -3.58
C GLY A 20 -41.23 -6.92 -4.76
N SER A 21 -41.37 -5.99 -5.73
CA SER A 21 -40.31 -5.70 -6.71
C SER A 21 -39.26 -4.78 -6.11
N HIS A 22 -38.01 -4.94 -6.54
CA HIS A 22 -36.91 -4.05 -6.16
C HIS A 22 -36.14 -3.59 -7.40
N VAL A 23 -36.07 -2.28 -7.61
CA VAL A 23 -35.46 -1.65 -8.78
C VAL A 23 -34.09 -1.09 -8.41
N PHE A 24 -33.06 -1.50 -9.14
CA PHE A 24 -31.71 -0.94 -9.02
C PHE A 24 -31.41 -0.02 -10.21
N LEU A 25 -31.12 1.25 -9.93
CA LEU A 25 -30.80 2.25 -10.95
C LEU A 25 -29.36 2.71 -10.73
N VAL A 26 -28.47 2.33 -11.64
CA VAL A 26 -27.05 2.71 -11.58
C VAL A 26 -26.84 3.97 -12.40
N ASP A 27 -26.33 5.02 -11.76
CA ASP A 27 -25.79 6.20 -12.46
C ASP A 27 -24.49 5.80 -13.16
N GLY A 28 -24.63 5.41 -14.43
CA GLY A 28 -23.54 4.92 -15.26
C GLY A 28 -22.53 6.02 -15.58
N SER A 29 -22.97 7.27 -15.77
CA SER A 29 -22.09 8.39 -16.08
C SER A 29 -21.09 8.62 -14.95
N SER A 30 -21.55 8.72 -13.71
CA SER A 30 -20.67 8.85 -12.53
C SER A 30 -19.81 7.60 -12.33
N TYR A 31 -20.37 6.40 -12.57
CA TYR A 31 -19.65 5.13 -12.49
C TYR A 31 -18.44 5.07 -13.43
N ILE A 32 -18.55 5.63 -14.65
CA ILE A 32 -17.46 5.64 -15.64
C ILE A 32 -16.27 6.46 -15.16
N PHE A 33 -16.50 7.70 -14.72
CA PHE A 33 -15.42 8.57 -14.23
C PHE A 33 -14.78 8.01 -12.95
N ARG A 34 -15.58 7.39 -12.08
CA ARG A 34 -15.07 6.68 -10.90
C ARG A 34 -14.17 5.51 -11.28
N ALA A 35 -14.60 4.67 -12.22
CA ALA A 35 -13.78 3.57 -12.73
C ALA A 35 -12.47 4.07 -13.37
N TYR A 36 -12.53 5.17 -14.12
CA TYR A 36 -11.36 5.80 -14.74
C TYR A 36 -10.33 6.29 -13.70
N HIS A 37 -10.77 6.93 -12.61
CA HIS A 37 -9.86 7.45 -11.59
C HIS A 37 -9.39 6.42 -10.55
N ALA A 38 -10.12 5.30 -10.41
CA ALA A 38 -9.81 4.26 -9.43
C ALA A 38 -8.65 3.35 -9.84
N LEU A 39 -8.39 3.22 -11.15
CA LEU A 39 -7.34 2.36 -11.70
C LEU A 39 -6.24 3.19 -12.37
N PRO A 40 -4.97 2.72 -12.34
CA PRO A 40 -3.93 3.32 -13.18
C PRO A 40 -4.29 3.19 -14.67
N PRO A 41 -3.76 4.06 -15.55
CA PRO A 41 -4.00 3.97 -16.99
C PRO A 41 -3.68 2.57 -17.53
N LEU A 42 -4.68 1.93 -18.13
CA LEU A 42 -4.58 0.58 -18.68
C LEU A 42 -4.92 0.61 -20.17
N THR A 43 -4.08 -0.02 -20.97
CA THR A 43 -4.27 -0.19 -22.41
C THR A 43 -4.34 -1.67 -22.77
N ARG A 44 -5.13 -1.97 -23.81
CA ARG A 44 -5.22 -3.30 -24.41
C ARG A 44 -3.88 -3.64 -25.07
N LYS A 45 -3.36 -4.85 -24.83
CA LYS A 45 -1.99 -5.19 -25.21
C LYS A 45 -1.82 -5.34 -26.72
N SER A 46 -2.86 -5.75 -27.44
CA SER A 46 -2.75 -6.00 -28.88
C SER A 46 -2.72 -4.76 -29.78
N ASP A 47 -3.28 -3.62 -29.33
CA ASP A 47 -3.35 -2.40 -30.16
C ASP A 47 -3.23 -1.08 -29.39
N GLY A 48 -2.97 -1.13 -28.08
CA GLY A 48 -2.78 0.06 -27.26
C GLY A 48 -4.06 0.83 -26.95
N LEU A 49 -5.24 0.30 -27.29
CA LEU A 49 -6.52 0.96 -27.01
C LEU A 49 -6.69 1.16 -25.48
N PRO A 50 -6.93 2.38 -24.99
CA PRO A 50 -7.23 2.60 -23.57
C PRO A 50 -8.48 1.82 -23.17
N VAL A 51 -8.39 1.04 -22.09
CA VAL A 51 -9.49 0.17 -21.61
C VAL A 51 -9.64 0.19 -20.09
N GLY A 52 -8.89 1.04 -19.38
CA GLY A 52 -8.91 1.11 -17.91
C GLY A 52 -10.28 1.42 -17.29
N ALA A 53 -11.03 2.37 -17.86
CA ALA A 53 -12.38 2.68 -17.40
C ALA A 53 -13.34 1.51 -17.68
N VAL A 54 -13.21 0.85 -18.84
CA VAL A 54 -14.01 -0.35 -19.18
C VAL A 54 -13.73 -1.50 -18.19
N ALA A 55 -12.46 -1.71 -17.83
CA ALA A 55 -12.04 -2.73 -16.87
C ALA A 55 -12.59 -2.45 -15.47
N GLY A 56 -12.44 -1.21 -14.98
CA GLY A 56 -12.96 -0.79 -13.69
C GLY A 56 -14.48 -0.90 -13.63
N PHE A 57 -15.17 -0.40 -14.65
CA PHE A 57 -16.62 -0.45 -14.77
C PHE A 57 -17.14 -1.90 -14.77
N SER A 58 -16.51 -2.78 -15.56
CA SER A 58 -16.89 -4.20 -15.63
C SER A 58 -16.71 -4.92 -14.30
N ASN A 59 -15.64 -4.63 -13.56
CA ASN A 59 -15.44 -5.20 -12.22
C ASN A 59 -16.47 -4.67 -11.21
N MET A 60 -16.78 -3.38 -11.25
CA MET A 60 -17.80 -2.78 -10.36
C MET A 60 -19.20 -3.32 -10.66
N LEU A 61 -19.56 -3.51 -11.93
CA LEU A 61 -20.84 -4.09 -12.33
C LEU A 61 -20.92 -5.58 -11.98
N TRP A 62 -19.84 -6.36 -12.19
CA TRP A 62 -19.77 -7.76 -11.76
C TRP A 62 -19.93 -7.90 -10.24
N LYS A 63 -19.23 -7.04 -9.49
CA LYS A 63 -19.35 -6.96 -8.03
C LYS A 63 -20.78 -6.66 -7.62
N LEU A 64 -21.42 -5.63 -8.18
CA LEU A 64 -22.81 -5.29 -7.91
C LEU A 64 -23.77 -6.46 -8.18
N LEU A 65 -23.62 -7.15 -9.31
CA LEU A 65 -24.50 -8.28 -9.68
C LEU A 65 -24.28 -9.52 -8.80
N LYS A 66 -23.07 -9.72 -8.25
CA LYS A 66 -22.77 -10.86 -7.37
C LYS A 66 -23.08 -10.55 -5.90
N GLU A 67 -22.62 -9.41 -5.41
CA GLU A 67 -22.78 -8.96 -4.02
C GLU A 67 -24.16 -8.38 -3.72
N ALA A 68 -24.99 -8.08 -4.72
CA ALA A 68 -26.42 -7.86 -4.49
C ALA A 68 -27.07 -9.05 -3.73
N ASN A 69 -26.51 -10.26 -3.84
CA ASN A 69 -26.95 -11.42 -3.05
C ASN A 69 -26.49 -11.37 -1.57
N GLU A 70 -25.47 -10.58 -1.24
CA GLU A 70 -24.85 -10.51 0.10
C GLU A 70 -25.44 -9.36 0.96
N VAL A 71 -26.00 -8.32 0.34
CA VAL A 71 -26.68 -7.19 1.02
C VAL A 71 -28.13 -7.54 1.42
N GLY A 72 -28.55 -8.80 1.23
CA GLY A 72 -29.86 -9.31 1.67
C GLY A 72 -31.06 -8.94 0.78
N VAL A 73 -30.85 -8.26 -0.36
CA VAL A 73 -31.95 -7.83 -1.24
C VAL A 73 -31.61 -8.05 -2.72
N ARG A 74 -32.38 -8.91 -3.39
CA ARG A 74 -32.17 -9.29 -4.79
C ARG A 74 -32.94 -8.37 -5.75
N PRO A 75 -32.30 -7.69 -6.71
CA PRO A 75 -33.00 -6.85 -7.68
C PRO A 75 -33.91 -7.68 -8.58
N THR A 76 -35.13 -7.19 -8.81
CA THR A 76 -36.04 -7.73 -9.83
C THR A 76 -35.90 -6.96 -11.14
N HIS A 77 -35.53 -5.68 -11.05
CA HIS A 77 -35.26 -4.80 -12.18
C HIS A 77 -33.91 -4.11 -11.96
N LEU A 78 -33.09 -3.97 -13.01
CA LEU A 78 -31.78 -3.32 -12.94
C LEU A 78 -31.44 -2.62 -14.26
N ALA A 79 -31.05 -1.35 -14.18
CA ALA A 79 -30.60 -0.58 -15.32
C ALA A 79 -29.34 0.22 -15.00
N VAL A 80 -28.47 0.36 -16.01
CA VAL A 80 -27.41 1.37 -16.05
C VAL A 80 -27.90 2.52 -16.91
N VAL A 81 -27.93 3.72 -16.33
CA VAL A 81 -28.42 4.93 -16.97
C VAL A 81 -27.23 5.83 -17.31
N LEU A 82 -27.13 6.27 -18.57
CA LEU A 82 -26.02 7.05 -19.10
C LEU A 82 -26.52 8.38 -19.68
N ASP A 83 -25.67 9.40 -19.63
CA ASP A 83 -25.91 10.65 -20.34
C ASP A 83 -25.75 10.44 -21.86
N HIS A 84 -26.67 11.02 -22.62
CA HIS A 84 -26.65 10.93 -24.08
C HIS A 84 -25.83 12.06 -24.74
N SER A 85 -25.95 13.31 -24.25
CA SER A 85 -25.29 14.48 -24.83
C SER A 85 -24.83 15.48 -23.76
N ALA A 86 -23.78 16.25 -24.07
CA ALA A 86 -23.28 17.31 -23.20
C ALA A 86 -24.23 18.51 -23.09
N THR A 87 -25.15 18.65 -24.05
CA THR A 87 -26.20 19.68 -24.05
C THR A 87 -27.57 19.08 -23.77
N THR A 88 -28.31 19.69 -22.84
CA THR A 88 -29.66 19.31 -22.42
C THR A 88 -30.58 20.53 -22.34
N PHE A 89 -31.84 20.35 -21.92
CA PHE A 89 -32.75 21.47 -21.71
C PHE A 89 -32.25 22.46 -20.65
N ARG A 90 -31.39 22.03 -19.70
CA ARG A 90 -30.79 22.91 -18.68
C ARG A 90 -29.87 23.98 -19.30
N ASN A 91 -29.22 23.69 -20.42
CA ASN A 91 -28.42 24.70 -21.14
C ASN A 91 -29.28 25.82 -21.74
N GLN A 92 -30.58 25.58 -22.00
CA GLN A 92 -31.51 26.63 -22.43
C GLN A 92 -31.97 27.51 -21.25
N ILE A 93 -31.84 27.00 -20.01
CA ILE A 93 -32.16 27.73 -18.79
C ILE A 93 -31.00 28.63 -18.38
N TYR A 94 -29.76 28.14 -18.52
CA TYR A 94 -28.55 28.87 -18.19
C TYR A 94 -27.38 28.45 -19.09
N ASP A 95 -26.95 29.34 -19.98
CA ASP A 95 -25.93 29.05 -21.01
C ASP A 95 -24.58 28.59 -20.42
N LEU A 96 -24.26 28.99 -19.19
CA LEU A 96 -23.01 28.64 -18.52
C LEU A 96 -23.08 27.32 -17.73
N TYR A 97 -24.23 26.65 -17.67
CA TYR A 97 -24.40 25.37 -16.99
C TYR A 97 -23.47 24.30 -17.59
N LYS A 98 -22.65 23.67 -16.73
CA LYS A 98 -21.59 22.71 -17.07
C LYS A 98 -20.54 23.22 -18.10
N ALA A 99 -20.55 24.51 -18.47
CA ALA A 99 -19.69 25.07 -19.52
C ALA A 99 -18.19 25.05 -19.17
N GLN A 100 -17.85 24.98 -17.87
CA GLN A 100 -16.48 24.89 -17.39
C GLN A 100 -16.02 23.47 -17.06
N ARG A 101 -16.89 22.45 -17.28
CA ARG A 101 -16.47 21.06 -17.13
C ARG A 101 -15.40 20.79 -18.21
N PRO A 102 -14.21 20.29 -17.83
CA PRO A 102 -13.21 19.94 -18.82
C PRO A 102 -13.77 18.84 -19.70
N GLU A 103 -13.43 18.91 -20.99
CA GLU A 103 -13.66 17.82 -21.92
C GLU A 103 -13.10 16.50 -21.35
N PRO A 104 -13.80 15.36 -21.52
CA PRO A 104 -13.29 14.07 -21.07
C PRO A 104 -11.89 13.85 -21.63
N PRO A 105 -10.95 13.31 -20.82
CA PRO A 105 -9.59 13.01 -21.25
C PRO A 105 -9.55 12.23 -22.58
N GLU A 106 -8.56 12.51 -23.42
CA GLU A 106 -8.46 11.90 -24.77
C GLU A 106 -8.45 10.37 -24.73
N ASP A 107 -7.88 9.78 -23.67
CA ASP A 107 -7.84 8.34 -23.42
C ASP A 107 -9.17 7.77 -22.88
N LEU A 108 -10.02 8.59 -22.26
CA LEU A 108 -11.35 8.16 -21.80
C LEU A 108 -12.39 8.17 -22.94
N ARG A 109 -12.30 9.13 -23.87
CA ARG A 109 -13.23 9.28 -25.01
C ARG A 109 -13.51 7.98 -25.78
N PRO A 110 -12.52 7.15 -26.20
CA PRO A 110 -12.80 5.92 -26.93
C PRO A 110 -13.50 4.83 -26.08
N GLN A 111 -13.50 4.96 -24.76
CA GLN A 111 -14.02 3.94 -23.84
C GLN A 111 -15.54 4.02 -23.63
N PHE A 112 -16.17 5.18 -23.85
CA PHE A 112 -17.63 5.33 -23.68
C PHE A 112 -18.45 4.35 -24.55
N GLY A 113 -18.02 4.12 -25.79
CA GLY A 113 -18.67 3.14 -26.67
C GLY A 113 -18.48 1.70 -26.19
N LEU A 114 -17.31 1.38 -25.64
CA LEU A 114 -17.01 0.06 -25.08
C LEU A 114 -17.78 -0.22 -23.79
N ILE A 115 -18.06 0.80 -22.99
CA ILE A 115 -18.83 0.67 -21.75
C ILE A 115 -20.28 0.31 -22.04
N ARG A 116 -20.91 0.93 -23.05
CA ARG A 116 -22.25 0.50 -23.51
C ARG A 116 -22.26 -0.96 -23.94
N LYS A 117 -21.24 -1.38 -24.71
CA LYS A 117 -21.05 -2.76 -25.11
C LYS A 117 -20.84 -3.69 -23.92
N ALA A 118 -20.13 -3.23 -22.87
CA ALA A 118 -19.98 -3.96 -21.62
C ALA A 118 -21.35 -4.16 -20.95
N VAL A 119 -22.15 -3.10 -20.75
CA VAL A 119 -23.49 -3.22 -20.13
C VAL A 119 -24.36 -4.25 -20.87
N HIS A 120 -24.35 -4.22 -22.20
CA HIS A 120 -25.06 -5.22 -23.01
C HIS A 120 -24.48 -6.64 -22.86
N ALA A 121 -23.16 -6.80 -22.78
CA ALA A 121 -22.51 -8.10 -22.56
C ALA A 121 -22.84 -8.69 -21.18
N PHE A 122 -23.05 -7.84 -20.17
CA PHE A 122 -23.54 -8.23 -18.84
C PHE A 122 -25.04 -8.56 -18.81
N ASN A 123 -25.74 -8.44 -19.96
CA ASN A 123 -27.19 -8.63 -20.10
C ASN A 123 -28.02 -7.67 -19.22
N VAL A 124 -27.53 -6.45 -19.04
CA VAL A 124 -28.17 -5.39 -18.26
C VAL A 124 -28.82 -4.36 -19.20
N ALA A 125 -29.95 -3.77 -18.78
CA ALA A 125 -30.58 -2.69 -19.52
C ALA A 125 -29.67 -1.44 -19.51
N CYS A 126 -29.33 -0.93 -20.70
CA CYS A 126 -28.55 0.27 -20.90
C CYS A 126 -29.48 1.38 -21.38
N ILE A 127 -29.70 2.40 -20.55
CA ILE A 127 -30.67 3.46 -20.82
C ILE A 127 -29.94 4.78 -21.07
N GLU A 128 -30.24 5.43 -22.19
CA GLU A 128 -29.84 6.80 -22.50
C GLU A 128 -30.92 7.44 -23.39
N GLN A 129 -31.21 8.72 -23.20
CA GLN A 129 -32.25 9.41 -23.97
C GLN A 129 -31.81 10.83 -24.32
N GLN A 130 -31.90 11.19 -25.60
CA GLN A 130 -31.51 12.50 -26.08
C GLN A 130 -32.36 13.60 -25.43
N GLY A 131 -31.70 14.69 -25.02
CA GLY A 131 -32.34 15.88 -24.45
C GLY A 131 -32.50 15.88 -22.92
N PHE A 132 -32.26 14.75 -22.26
CA PHE A 132 -32.38 14.58 -20.81
C PHE A 132 -31.06 14.07 -20.19
N GLU A 133 -30.82 14.39 -18.91
CA GLU A 133 -29.67 13.87 -18.16
C GLU A 133 -30.00 12.50 -17.57
N ALA A 134 -28.98 11.70 -17.26
CA ALA A 134 -29.16 10.41 -16.61
C ALA A 134 -29.96 10.54 -15.29
N ASP A 135 -29.74 11.64 -14.56
CA ASP A 135 -30.41 11.90 -13.29
C ASP A 135 -31.93 12.10 -13.44
N ASP A 136 -32.39 12.71 -14.54
CA ASP A 136 -33.83 12.89 -14.82
C ASP A 136 -34.50 11.55 -15.16
N LEU A 137 -33.80 10.69 -15.90
CA LEU A 137 -34.25 9.35 -16.21
C LEU A 137 -34.36 8.52 -14.92
N ILE A 138 -33.33 8.56 -14.06
CA ILE A 138 -33.34 7.90 -12.74
C ILE A 138 -34.49 8.42 -11.89
N ALA A 139 -34.72 9.73 -11.84
CA ALA A 139 -35.81 10.36 -11.11
C ALA A 139 -37.18 9.86 -11.60
N THR A 140 -37.38 9.81 -12.92
CA THR A 140 -38.63 9.35 -13.54
C THR A 140 -38.89 7.86 -13.25
N TYR A 141 -37.90 6.97 -13.45
CA TYR A 141 -38.04 5.54 -13.10
C TYR A 141 -38.30 5.33 -11.61
N THR A 142 -37.62 6.10 -10.75
CA THR A 142 -37.85 6.04 -9.29
C THR A 142 -39.29 6.42 -8.95
N GLY A 143 -39.84 7.46 -9.60
CA GLY A 143 -41.23 7.85 -9.44
C GLY A 143 -42.22 6.75 -9.86
N GLN A 144 -42.01 6.16 -11.04
CA GLN A 144 -42.84 5.06 -11.54
C GLN A 144 -42.80 3.81 -10.64
N ALA A 145 -41.60 3.44 -10.17
CA ALA A 145 -41.41 2.30 -9.28
C ALA A 145 -42.15 2.47 -7.94
N VAL A 146 -41.99 3.64 -7.30
CA VAL A 146 -42.64 3.94 -6.03
C VAL A 146 -44.16 4.01 -6.19
N ALA A 147 -44.66 4.60 -7.29
CA ALA A 147 -46.09 4.65 -7.59
C ALA A 147 -46.70 3.25 -7.77
N ALA A 148 -45.92 2.29 -8.28
CA ALA A 148 -46.29 0.88 -8.36
C ALA A 148 -46.09 0.10 -7.05
N GLY A 149 -45.55 0.71 -5.99
CA GLY A 149 -45.31 0.08 -4.69
C GLY A 149 -44.03 -0.75 -4.60
N ALA A 150 -43.05 -0.53 -5.50
CA ALA A 150 -41.75 -1.19 -5.48
C ALA A 150 -40.70 -0.40 -4.68
N ASP A 151 -39.71 -1.11 -4.13
CA ASP A 151 -38.54 -0.50 -3.49
C ASP A 151 -37.47 -0.15 -4.54
N VAL A 152 -36.70 0.90 -4.29
CA VAL A 152 -35.69 1.44 -5.21
C VAL A 152 -34.34 1.61 -4.51
N THR A 153 -33.28 1.11 -5.13
CA THR A 153 -31.89 1.39 -4.77
C THR A 153 -31.21 2.13 -5.90
N ILE A 154 -30.86 3.39 -5.65
CA ILE A 154 -30.09 4.21 -6.57
C ILE A 154 -28.60 3.97 -6.28
N VAL A 155 -27.87 3.41 -7.23
CA VAL A 155 -26.42 3.20 -7.10
C VAL A 155 -25.71 4.40 -7.69
N ALA A 156 -25.46 5.39 -6.84
CA ALA A 156 -24.86 6.66 -7.22
C ALA A 156 -24.17 7.32 -6.02
N SER A 157 -23.42 8.38 -6.30
CA SER A 157 -22.94 9.30 -5.26
C SER A 157 -23.29 10.75 -5.52
N ASP A 158 -23.97 11.00 -6.64
CA ASP A 158 -24.39 12.34 -6.95
C ASP A 158 -25.28 12.84 -5.82
N LYS A 159 -24.98 14.05 -5.37
CA LYS A 159 -25.70 14.68 -4.28
C LYS A 159 -27.09 15.12 -4.75
N ASP A 160 -27.29 15.34 -6.04
CA ASP A 160 -28.54 15.85 -6.60
C ASP A 160 -29.63 14.79 -6.54
N LEU A 161 -29.28 13.51 -6.73
CA LEU A 161 -30.17 12.36 -6.57
C LEU A 161 -30.67 12.15 -5.14
N MET A 162 -30.06 12.81 -4.14
CA MET A 162 -30.52 12.73 -2.75
C MET A 162 -31.90 13.37 -2.54
N GLN A 163 -32.36 14.23 -3.47
CA GLN A 163 -33.73 14.78 -3.46
C GLN A 163 -34.82 13.70 -3.70
N LEU A 164 -34.44 12.51 -4.18
CA LEU A 164 -35.35 11.40 -4.45
C LEU A 164 -35.56 10.48 -3.23
N ILE A 165 -34.76 10.64 -2.16
CA ILE A 165 -34.80 9.78 -0.98
C ILE A 165 -36.14 9.98 -0.24
N ARG A 166 -36.86 8.88 -0.05
CA ARG A 166 -38.18 8.79 0.60
C ARG A 166 -38.43 7.35 1.05
N PRO A 167 -39.49 7.04 1.81
CA PRO A 167 -39.81 5.66 2.16
C PRO A 167 -39.84 4.76 0.90
N GLY A 168 -39.12 3.64 0.94
CA GLY A 168 -38.93 2.73 -0.20
C GLY A 168 -37.84 3.13 -1.19
N VAL A 169 -37.13 4.25 -0.99
CA VAL A 169 -36.03 4.71 -1.86
C VAL A 169 -34.78 4.98 -1.03
N LEU A 170 -33.69 4.29 -1.35
CA LEU A 170 -32.37 4.51 -0.76
C LEU A 170 -31.32 4.70 -1.84
N MET A 171 -30.19 5.30 -1.47
CA MET A 171 -29.02 5.41 -2.34
C MET A 171 -27.85 4.61 -1.78
N LEU A 172 -27.06 3.97 -2.64
CA LEU A 172 -25.90 3.13 -2.29
C LEU A 172 -24.63 3.65 -2.96
N ASP A 173 -23.64 4.08 -2.17
CA ASP A 173 -22.29 4.37 -2.67
C ASP A 173 -21.42 3.12 -2.54
N THR A 174 -21.32 2.34 -3.62
CA THR A 174 -20.59 1.07 -3.70
C THR A 174 -19.08 1.19 -3.48
N MET A 175 -18.51 2.39 -3.63
CA MET A 175 -17.08 2.64 -3.38
C MET A 175 -16.78 2.78 -1.89
N LYS A 176 -17.68 3.40 -1.14
CA LYS A 176 -17.55 3.59 0.32
C LYS A 176 -18.27 2.49 1.12
N GLY A 177 -19.05 1.65 0.46
CA GLY A 177 -19.94 0.69 1.11
C GLY A 177 -20.96 1.37 2.02
N LYS A 178 -21.39 2.59 1.68
CA LYS A 178 -22.29 3.41 2.51
C LYS A 178 -23.69 3.48 1.88
N THR A 179 -24.69 3.07 2.64
CA THR A 179 -26.10 3.34 2.35
C THR A 179 -26.47 4.74 2.81
N ILE A 180 -27.25 5.45 1.99
CA ILE A 180 -27.66 6.84 2.19
C ILE A 180 -29.19 6.84 2.17
N GLY A 181 -29.77 7.01 3.36
CA GLY A 181 -31.18 7.26 3.58
C GLY A 181 -31.40 8.69 4.08
N ARG A 182 -32.57 8.92 4.69
CA ARG A 182 -33.01 10.25 5.13
C ARG A 182 -32.01 10.90 6.10
N ASP A 183 -31.49 10.13 7.06
CA ASP A 183 -30.60 10.64 8.10
C ASP A 183 -29.25 11.10 7.51
N GLU A 184 -28.71 10.37 6.53
CA GLU A 184 -27.49 10.75 5.84
C GLU A 184 -27.69 12.00 4.96
N VAL A 185 -28.89 12.22 4.42
CA VAL A 185 -29.22 13.47 3.71
C VAL A 185 -29.24 14.64 4.67
N ILE A 186 -29.86 14.47 5.84
CA ILE A 186 -29.87 15.49 6.91
C ILE A 186 -28.44 15.77 7.39
N GLU A 187 -27.61 14.75 7.57
CA GLU A 187 -26.19 14.90 7.93
C GLU A 187 -25.45 15.77 6.90
N LYS A 188 -25.71 15.56 5.60
CA LYS A 188 -25.00 16.21 4.50
C LYS A 188 -25.49 17.64 4.23
N PHE A 189 -26.80 17.85 4.19
CA PHE A 189 -27.42 19.11 3.77
C PHE A 189 -27.97 19.93 4.93
N GLY A 190 -28.06 19.36 6.13
CA GLY A 190 -28.71 20.00 7.28
C GLY A 190 -30.24 20.08 7.19
N VAL A 191 -30.84 19.48 6.15
CA VAL A 191 -32.28 19.47 5.89
C VAL A 191 -32.70 18.09 5.35
N PRO A 192 -33.98 17.71 5.46
CA PRO A 192 -34.45 16.45 4.88
C PRO A 192 -34.50 16.48 3.33
N PRO A 193 -34.59 15.32 2.66
CA PRO A 193 -34.62 15.19 1.19
C PRO A 193 -35.54 16.16 0.46
N GLU A 194 -36.76 16.39 0.97
CA GLU A 194 -37.75 17.29 0.40
C GLU A 194 -37.36 18.78 0.40
N LYS A 195 -36.23 19.14 1.02
CA LYS A 195 -35.67 20.50 1.09
C LYS A 195 -34.28 20.62 0.45
N VAL A 196 -33.74 19.55 -0.12
CA VAL A 196 -32.40 19.55 -0.74
C VAL A 196 -32.33 20.55 -1.89
N VAL A 197 -33.36 20.59 -2.74
CA VAL A 197 -33.47 21.52 -3.88
C VAL A 197 -33.42 22.98 -3.40
N ASP A 198 -34.19 23.32 -2.37
CA ASP A 198 -34.20 24.67 -1.79
C ASP A 198 -32.80 25.06 -1.29
N VAL A 199 -32.11 24.17 -0.59
CA VAL A 199 -30.75 24.41 -0.06
C VAL A 199 -29.71 24.54 -1.18
N GLN A 200 -29.77 23.68 -2.19
CA GLN A 200 -28.85 23.72 -3.32
C GLN A 200 -29.05 24.96 -4.19
N SER A 201 -30.29 25.42 -4.36
CA SER A 201 -30.59 26.64 -5.13
C SER A 201 -29.95 27.89 -4.52
N LEU A 202 -29.77 27.92 -3.20
CA LEU A 202 -29.10 28.99 -2.47
C LEU A 202 -27.58 28.81 -2.44
N ALA A 203 -27.11 27.59 -2.22
CA ALA A 203 -25.69 27.30 -2.08
C ALA A 203 -24.94 27.33 -3.41
N GLY A 204 -25.63 27.04 -4.52
CA GLY A 204 -25.03 26.83 -5.83
C GLY A 204 -24.15 25.57 -5.89
N ASP A 205 -23.58 25.35 -7.07
CA ASP A 205 -22.58 24.32 -7.33
C ASP A 205 -21.55 24.81 -8.32
N SER A 206 -20.32 25.02 -7.85
CA SER A 206 -19.22 25.40 -8.71
C SER A 206 -18.81 24.31 -9.70
N VAL A 207 -19.09 23.02 -9.44
CA VAL A 207 -18.71 21.95 -10.39
C VAL A 207 -19.53 22.06 -11.67
N ASP A 208 -20.82 22.33 -11.53
CA ASP A 208 -21.78 22.40 -12.63
C ASP A 208 -22.11 23.82 -13.06
N ASN A 209 -21.40 24.77 -12.46
CA ASN A 209 -21.61 26.19 -12.66
C ASN A 209 -23.05 26.63 -12.36
N VAL A 210 -23.66 26.00 -11.35
CA VAL A 210 -24.93 26.44 -10.77
C VAL A 210 -24.62 27.62 -9.86
N PRO A 211 -25.15 28.82 -10.14
CA PRO A 211 -24.59 30.04 -9.57
C PRO A 211 -24.88 30.27 -8.08
N GLY A 212 -26.06 29.88 -7.58
CA GLY A 212 -26.48 30.12 -6.20
C GLY A 212 -26.55 31.60 -5.80
N VAL A 213 -26.55 31.86 -4.48
CA VAL A 213 -26.50 33.21 -3.89
C VAL A 213 -25.11 33.45 -3.28
N PRO A 214 -24.36 34.47 -3.72
CA PRO A 214 -23.03 34.76 -3.21
C PRO A 214 -22.95 34.89 -1.68
N GLY A 215 -22.01 34.17 -1.08
CA GLY A 215 -21.79 34.19 0.37
C GLY A 215 -22.73 33.31 1.19
N ILE A 216 -23.61 32.53 0.53
CA ILE A 216 -24.47 31.54 1.18
C ILE A 216 -23.96 30.14 0.82
N GLY A 217 -23.39 29.42 1.78
CA GLY A 217 -23.04 28.00 1.64
C GLY A 217 -24.12 27.08 2.21
N ILE A 218 -23.98 25.77 2.01
CA ILE A 218 -24.94 24.72 2.39
C ILE A 218 -25.46 24.90 3.83
N LYS A 219 -24.57 25.11 4.83
CA LYS A 219 -24.98 25.27 6.23
C LYS A 219 -25.87 26.50 6.46
N THR A 220 -25.53 27.62 5.81
CA THR A 220 -26.31 28.86 5.94
C THR A 220 -27.64 28.72 5.19
N ALA A 221 -27.64 28.10 4.01
CA ALA A 221 -28.84 27.80 3.25
C ALA A 221 -29.79 26.90 4.05
N ALA A 222 -29.29 25.83 4.67
CA ALA A 222 -30.06 24.94 5.53
C ALA A 222 -30.80 25.69 6.65
N GLN A 223 -30.08 26.53 7.40
CA GLN A 223 -30.67 27.33 8.48
C GLN A 223 -31.77 28.29 7.98
N LEU A 224 -31.57 28.89 6.81
CA LEU A 224 -32.55 29.79 6.20
C LEU A 224 -33.79 29.01 5.75
N ILE A 225 -33.63 27.85 5.12
CA ILE A 225 -34.74 27.02 4.68
C ILE A 225 -35.49 26.38 5.85
N GLU A 226 -34.82 25.99 6.93
CA GLU A 226 -35.49 25.55 8.17
C GLU A 226 -36.33 26.66 8.80
N THR A 227 -35.86 27.91 8.74
CA THR A 227 -36.54 29.05 9.35
C THR A 227 -37.74 29.52 8.52
N TYR A 228 -37.57 29.62 7.20
CA TYR A 228 -38.55 30.24 6.30
C TYR A 228 -39.36 29.21 5.48
N GLY A 229 -38.98 27.94 5.53
CA GLY A 229 -39.72 26.82 4.93
C GLY A 229 -39.35 26.49 3.49
N SER A 230 -39.28 27.47 2.58
CA SER A 230 -38.93 27.26 1.16
C SER A 230 -38.10 28.42 0.60
N LEU A 231 -37.49 28.22 -0.58
CA LEU A 231 -36.79 29.30 -1.28
C LEU A 231 -37.70 30.51 -1.50
N GLU A 232 -38.92 30.33 -2.01
CA GLU A 232 -39.81 31.46 -2.29
C GLU A 232 -40.24 32.18 -1.01
N ALA A 233 -40.59 31.46 0.04
CA ALA A 233 -40.93 32.07 1.33
C ALA A 233 -39.74 32.84 1.93
N LEU A 234 -38.51 32.35 1.75
CA LEU A 234 -37.29 33.06 2.14
C LEU A 234 -37.10 34.35 1.33
N LEU A 235 -37.29 34.30 0.00
CA LEU A 235 -37.10 35.45 -0.87
C LEU A 235 -38.16 36.54 -0.64
N GLU A 236 -39.42 36.15 -0.41
CA GLU A 236 -40.53 37.06 -0.06
C GLU A 236 -40.28 37.80 1.27
N ASN A 237 -39.68 37.11 2.25
CA ASN A 237 -39.38 37.64 3.58
C ASN A 237 -37.91 38.09 3.74
N ALA A 238 -37.16 38.20 2.64
CA ALA A 238 -35.72 38.51 2.69
C ALA A 238 -35.44 39.87 3.37
N ALA A 239 -36.38 40.83 3.26
CA ALA A 239 -36.28 42.14 3.90
C ALA A 239 -36.17 42.09 5.43
N ASP A 240 -36.72 41.06 6.07
CA ASP A 240 -36.76 40.90 7.53
C ASP A 240 -35.47 40.30 8.10
N ILE A 241 -34.51 39.92 7.25
CA ILE A 241 -33.24 39.34 7.67
C ILE A 241 -32.37 40.41 8.34
N LYS A 242 -31.99 40.14 9.60
CA LYS A 242 -31.24 41.07 10.47
C LYS A 242 -29.81 41.35 9.98
N GLN A 243 -29.16 40.39 9.30
CA GLN A 243 -27.78 40.56 8.82
C GLN A 243 -27.76 41.35 7.49
N PRO A 244 -27.22 42.60 7.45
CA PRO A 244 -27.35 43.48 6.29
C PRO A 244 -26.79 42.89 4.99
N LYS A 245 -25.57 42.33 5.02
CA LYS A 245 -24.93 41.73 3.85
C LYS A 245 -25.68 40.51 3.30
N ARG A 246 -26.33 39.73 4.17
CA ARG A 246 -27.08 38.53 3.77
C ARG A 246 -28.42 38.90 3.15
N ARG A 247 -29.11 39.88 3.74
CA ARG A 247 -30.33 40.47 3.19
C ARG A 247 -30.07 41.03 1.79
N GLU A 248 -29.03 41.85 1.64
CA GLU A 248 -28.66 42.43 0.35
C GLU A 248 -28.34 41.35 -0.69
N ALA A 249 -27.61 40.29 -0.32
CA ALA A 249 -27.32 39.18 -1.23
C ALA A 249 -28.60 38.44 -1.68
N LEU A 250 -29.52 38.11 -0.76
CA LEU A 250 -30.76 37.41 -1.11
C LEU A 250 -31.68 38.24 -2.01
N ILE A 251 -31.74 39.56 -1.79
CA ILE A 251 -32.53 40.48 -2.64
C ILE A 251 -31.89 40.64 -4.02
N ASN A 252 -30.58 40.91 -4.06
CA ASN A 252 -29.87 41.20 -5.31
C ASN A 252 -29.73 39.98 -6.23
N PHE A 253 -29.70 38.77 -5.65
CA PHE A 253 -29.50 37.52 -6.38
C PHE A 253 -30.72 36.60 -6.34
N ALA A 254 -31.92 37.13 -6.07
CA ALA A 254 -33.17 36.37 -6.00
C ALA A 254 -33.46 35.58 -7.29
N GLU A 255 -33.36 36.23 -8.45
CA GLU A 255 -33.54 35.57 -9.76
C GLU A 255 -32.48 34.51 -10.03
N GLN A 256 -31.26 34.71 -9.55
CA GLN A 256 -30.18 33.73 -9.70
C GLN A 256 -30.43 32.48 -8.85
N ALA A 257 -31.02 32.64 -7.66
CA ALA A 257 -31.48 31.52 -6.84
C ALA A 257 -32.64 30.75 -7.52
N ARG A 258 -33.60 31.45 -8.15
CA ARG A 258 -34.69 30.82 -8.91
C ARG A 258 -34.19 30.04 -10.14
N ILE A 259 -33.23 30.60 -10.87
CA ILE A 259 -32.54 29.89 -11.96
C ILE A 259 -31.84 28.65 -11.41
N SER A 260 -31.11 28.78 -10.30
CA SER A 260 -30.42 27.66 -9.66
C SER A 260 -31.39 26.56 -9.23
N MET A 261 -32.57 26.93 -8.70
CA MET A 261 -33.63 25.98 -8.34
C MET A 261 -34.11 25.18 -9.57
N ARG A 262 -34.33 25.86 -10.71
CA ARG A 262 -34.71 25.18 -11.96
C ARG A 262 -33.61 24.26 -12.49
N LEU A 263 -32.34 24.58 -12.26
CA LEU A 263 -31.21 23.76 -12.70
C LEU A 263 -31.06 22.49 -11.84
N VAL A 264 -31.18 22.59 -10.51
CA VAL A 264 -30.95 21.44 -9.61
C VAL A 264 -32.18 20.55 -9.39
N THR A 265 -33.37 21.00 -9.82
CA THR A 265 -34.59 20.19 -9.78
C THR A 265 -34.54 19.12 -10.86
N LEU A 266 -34.72 17.85 -10.48
CA LEU A 266 -34.79 16.74 -11.43
C LEU A 266 -36.18 16.60 -12.04
N ASP A 267 -36.25 16.38 -13.36
CA ASP A 267 -37.51 16.10 -14.04
C ASP A 267 -37.93 14.64 -13.77
N GLN A 268 -39.11 14.47 -13.16
CA GLN A 268 -39.69 13.16 -12.84
C GLN A 268 -40.73 12.70 -13.87
N ASN A 269 -40.93 13.46 -14.97
CA ASN A 269 -41.95 13.18 -15.99
C ASN A 269 -41.35 13.05 -17.39
N VAL A 270 -40.11 12.58 -17.48
CA VAL A 270 -39.48 12.35 -18.78
C VAL A 270 -40.30 11.32 -19.57
N PRO A 271 -40.64 11.56 -20.85
CA PRO A 271 -41.31 10.57 -21.68
C PRO A 271 -40.33 9.43 -22.01
N LEU A 272 -40.26 8.44 -21.12
CA LEU A 272 -39.30 7.33 -21.22
C LEU A 272 -39.55 6.50 -22.49
N THR A 273 -38.50 6.28 -23.27
CA THR A 273 -38.55 5.42 -24.45
C THR A 273 -38.55 3.93 -24.12
N THR A 274 -38.08 3.56 -22.93
CA THR A 274 -38.05 2.18 -22.43
C THR A 274 -38.97 2.07 -21.20
N PRO A 275 -40.02 1.25 -21.25
CA PRO A 275 -40.87 0.99 -20.09
C PRO A 275 -40.10 0.35 -18.93
N ILE A 276 -40.52 0.63 -17.69
CA ILE A 276 -39.85 0.12 -16.49
C ILE A 276 -39.89 -1.42 -16.40
N GLU A 277 -40.91 -2.05 -16.98
CA GLU A 277 -41.09 -3.49 -17.04
C GLU A 277 -40.00 -4.19 -17.88
N GLU A 278 -39.39 -3.47 -18.82
CA GLU A 278 -38.31 -3.99 -19.67
C GLU A 278 -36.93 -3.98 -18.98
N LEU A 279 -36.84 -3.35 -17.79
CA LEU A 279 -35.64 -3.34 -16.97
C LEU A 279 -35.45 -4.63 -16.15
N ALA A 280 -36.24 -5.67 -16.42
CA ALA A 280 -36.19 -6.93 -15.69
C ALA A 280 -34.77 -7.53 -15.67
N VAL A 281 -34.30 -7.96 -14.49
CA VAL A 281 -32.98 -8.59 -14.34
C VAL A 281 -32.92 -9.88 -15.14
N ARG A 282 -31.91 -9.99 -16.01
CA ARG A 282 -31.67 -11.17 -16.85
C ARG A 282 -30.50 -11.97 -16.29
N ALA A 283 -30.52 -13.28 -16.55
CA ALA A 283 -29.36 -14.11 -16.24
C ALA A 283 -28.18 -13.69 -17.13
N ILE A 284 -26.98 -13.75 -16.56
CA ILE A 284 -25.75 -13.45 -17.30
C ILE A 284 -25.51 -14.57 -18.32
N GLU A 285 -25.40 -14.19 -19.59
CA GLU A 285 -25.04 -15.10 -20.67
C GLU A 285 -23.52 -15.29 -20.69
N GLY A 286 -23.05 -16.36 -20.05
CA GLY A 286 -21.62 -16.60 -19.81
C GLY A 286 -20.76 -16.54 -21.08
N GLU A 287 -21.18 -17.20 -22.15
CA GLU A 287 -20.46 -17.15 -23.43
C GLU A 287 -20.37 -15.72 -23.97
N ARG A 288 -21.49 -15.00 -24.04
CA ARG A 288 -21.55 -13.62 -24.55
C ARG A 288 -20.65 -12.67 -23.75
N LEU A 289 -20.68 -12.77 -22.43
CA LEU A 289 -19.82 -11.95 -21.57
C LEU A 289 -18.34 -12.32 -21.74
N ILE A 290 -18.01 -13.61 -21.83
CA ILE A 290 -16.64 -14.08 -22.07
C ILE A 290 -16.11 -13.60 -23.43
N ARG A 291 -16.92 -13.61 -24.50
CA ARG A 291 -16.54 -13.08 -25.82
C ARG A 291 -16.11 -11.62 -25.74
N PHE A 292 -16.88 -10.79 -25.04
CA PHE A 292 -16.56 -9.37 -24.82
C PHE A 292 -15.29 -9.21 -23.98
N LEU A 293 -15.19 -9.90 -22.84
CA LEU A 293 -14.05 -9.78 -21.94
C LEU A 293 -12.73 -10.24 -22.57
N LYS A 294 -12.77 -11.28 -23.41
CA LYS A 294 -11.63 -11.72 -24.22
C LYS A 294 -11.24 -10.69 -25.28
N ALA A 295 -12.20 -10.08 -25.98
CA ALA A 295 -11.91 -9.02 -26.94
C ALA A 295 -11.26 -7.78 -26.29
N MET A 296 -11.59 -7.52 -25.02
CA MET A 296 -10.97 -6.47 -24.21
C MET A 296 -9.68 -6.92 -23.49
N GLU A 297 -9.30 -8.20 -23.60
CA GLU A 297 -8.14 -8.83 -22.95
C GLU A 297 -8.17 -8.82 -21.40
N PHE A 298 -9.36 -8.84 -20.80
CA PHE A 298 -9.54 -8.87 -19.35
C PHE A 298 -9.47 -10.28 -18.78
N THR A 299 -8.28 -10.89 -18.80
CA THR A 299 -8.06 -12.30 -18.46
C THR A 299 -8.59 -12.70 -17.07
N THR A 300 -8.30 -11.90 -16.03
CA THR A 300 -8.73 -12.17 -14.65
C THR A 300 -10.26 -12.16 -14.51
N LEU A 301 -10.94 -11.16 -15.08
CA LEU A 301 -12.40 -11.09 -15.02
C LEU A 301 -13.04 -12.19 -15.87
N THR A 302 -12.42 -12.55 -17.00
CA THR A 302 -12.86 -13.66 -17.85
C THR A 302 -12.86 -14.98 -17.08
N GLY A 303 -11.78 -15.28 -16.34
CA GLY A 303 -11.70 -16.49 -15.50
C GLY A 303 -12.77 -16.52 -14.41
N ARG A 304 -13.01 -15.38 -13.74
CA ARG A 304 -14.08 -15.27 -12.72
C ARG A 304 -15.47 -15.49 -13.31
N VAL A 305 -15.75 -14.97 -14.50
CA VAL A 305 -17.03 -15.18 -15.20
C VAL A 305 -17.18 -16.64 -15.62
N ALA A 306 -16.15 -17.22 -16.25
CA ALA A 306 -16.12 -18.61 -16.68
C ALA A 306 -16.44 -19.58 -15.53
N ALA A 307 -15.78 -19.40 -14.38
CA ALA A 307 -16.04 -20.19 -13.18
C ALA A 307 -17.48 -20.01 -12.67
N ALA A 308 -17.99 -18.78 -12.68
CA ALA A 308 -19.32 -18.47 -12.16
C ALA A 308 -20.49 -18.85 -13.08
N THR A 309 -20.25 -19.02 -14.38
CA THR A 309 -21.27 -19.44 -15.36
C THR A 309 -21.10 -20.88 -15.84
N GLY A 310 -20.03 -21.57 -15.42
CA GLY A 310 -19.71 -22.94 -15.86
C GLY A 310 -19.32 -23.04 -17.34
N VAL A 311 -18.92 -21.93 -17.96
CA VAL A 311 -18.55 -21.89 -19.38
C VAL A 311 -17.05 -22.08 -19.49
N GLU A 312 -16.61 -23.06 -20.28
CA GLU A 312 -15.20 -23.31 -20.51
C GLU A 312 -14.57 -22.17 -21.31
N GLN A 313 -13.64 -21.44 -20.69
CA GLN A 313 -13.04 -20.27 -21.33
C GLN A 313 -12.34 -20.64 -22.65
N ALA A 314 -11.72 -21.81 -22.77
CA ALA A 314 -10.97 -22.21 -23.96
C ALA A 314 -11.84 -22.36 -25.23
N SER A 315 -13.12 -22.72 -25.10
CA SER A 315 -14.02 -22.98 -26.23
C SER A 315 -14.69 -21.71 -26.80
N VAL A 316 -14.59 -20.57 -26.11
CA VAL A 316 -15.24 -19.31 -26.51
C VAL A 316 -14.25 -18.38 -27.20
N ALA A 317 -14.40 -18.13 -28.51
CA ALA A 317 -13.59 -17.14 -29.23
C ALA A 317 -13.91 -15.69 -28.81
N PRO A 318 -12.96 -14.74 -28.82
CA PRO A 318 -13.26 -13.32 -28.59
C PRO A 318 -14.21 -12.76 -29.65
N ASP A 319 -14.91 -11.67 -29.31
CA ASP A 319 -15.76 -10.96 -30.27
C ASP A 319 -14.93 -10.33 -31.40
N ALA A 320 -15.17 -10.78 -32.64
CA ALA A 320 -14.38 -10.39 -33.81
C ALA A 320 -14.53 -8.89 -34.17
N GLU A 321 -15.68 -8.28 -33.91
CA GLU A 321 -15.91 -6.85 -34.22
C GLU A 321 -15.27 -5.92 -33.19
N LEU A 322 -15.01 -6.44 -31.98
CA LEU A 322 -14.40 -5.67 -30.88
C LEU A 322 -12.92 -5.95 -30.72
N SER A 323 -12.41 -7.04 -31.29
CA SER A 323 -11.01 -7.44 -31.25
C SER A 323 -10.14 -6.51 -32.10
N SER A 324 -8.85 -6.43 -31.78
CA SER A 324 -7.90 -5.65 -32.58
C SER A 324 -7.78 -6.22 -34.01
N PRO A 325 -7.39 -5.41 -35.01
CA PRO A 325 -7.17 -5.89 -36.38
C PRO A 325 -6.19 -7.07 -36.47
N ALA A 326 -5.17 -7.10 -35.60
CA ALA A 326 -4.23 -8.21 -35.50
C ALA A 326 -4.88 -9.50 -34.95
N ALA A 327 -5.73 -9.38 -33.92
CA ALA A 327 -6.48 -10.51 -33.37
C ALA A 327 -7.58 -11.00 -34.34
N ALA A 328 -8.27 -10.08 -35.02
CA ALA A 328 -9.26 -10.39 -36.06
C ALA A 328 -8.63 -11.08 -37.28
N ALA A 329 -7.40 -10.69 -37.66
CA ALA A 329 -6.65 -11.35 -38.74
C ALA A 329 -6.19 -12.77 -38.37
N MET A 330 -5.81 -13.03 -37.11
CA MET A 330 -5.53 -14.39 -36.65
C MET A 330 -6.79 -15.27 -36.58
N LEU A 331 -7.93 -14.69 -36.18
CA LEU A 331 -9.23 -15.39 -36.17
C LEU A 331 -9.74 -15.72 -37.57
N SER A 332 -9.53 -14.83 -38.54
CA SER A 332 -9.91 -15.08 -39.94
C SER A 332 -9.01 -16.11 -40.62
N GLN A 333 -7.72 -16.16 -40.28
CA GLN A 333 -6.79 -17.23 -40.72
C GLN A 333 -7.15 -18.61 -40.13
N SER A 334 -7.77 -18.66 -38.95
CA SER A 334 -8.23 -19.91 -38.32
C SER A 334 -9.52 -20.48 -38.95
N LEU A 335 -10.29 -19.68 -39.69
CA LEU A 335 -11.60 -20.09 -40.24
C LEU A 335 -11.55 -20.52 -41.71
N PHE A 336 -10.47 -20.21 -42.43
CA PHE A 336 -10.24 -20.67 -43.80
C PHE A 336 -9.07 -21.67 -43.83
N GLY A 337 -9.40 -22.95 -43.64
CA GLY A 337 -8.45 -24.04 -43.81
C GLY A 337 -8.05 -24.28 -45.26
N ASP A 338 -6.76 -24.61 -45.43
CA ASP A 338 -6.10 -25.29 -46.56
C ASP A 338 -6.52 -24.91 -47.99
N GLN A 339 -5.70 -24.11 -48.69
CA GLN A 339 -5.32 -24.37 -50.08
C GLN A 339 -3.89 -23.87 -50.41
N GLN A 340 -3.27 -24.62 -51.32
CA GLN A 340 -1.84 -24.79 -51.59
C GLN A 340 -1.15 -23.68 -52.41
N ASN A 341 0.17 -23.52 -52.16
CA ASN A 341 1.29 -23.20 -53.08
C ASN A 341 1.41 -21.78 -53.71
N PRO A 342 2.60 -21.35 -54.25
CA PRO A 342 4.02 -21.69 -54.02
C PRO A 342 4.94 -20.39 -53.91
N PRO A 343 6.29 -20.41 -54.01
CA PRO A 343 7.20 -19.37 -53.48
C PRO A 343 7.39 -18.13 -54.39
N PRO A 344 7.98 -17.02 -53.90
CA PRO A 344 7.96 -15.74 -54.61
C PRO A 344 9.04 -15.64 -55.69
N VAL A 345 8.67 -15.02 -56.81
CA VAL A 345 9.55 -14.60 -57.90
C VAL A 345 9.93 -13.13 -57.69
N ALA A 346 11.20 -12.84 -57.92
CA ALA A 346 11.81 -11.51 -57.86
C ALA A 346 11.39 -10.61 -59.04
N GLU A 347 11.36 -9.29 -58.81
CA GLU A 347 11.85 -8.17 -59.66
C GLU A 347 11.30 -6.84 -59.08
N SER A 348 12.13 -5.96 -58.53
CA SER A 348 12.92 -4.89 -59.17
C SER A 348 12.13 -3.62 -59.46
N GLY A 349 12.60 -2.48 -58.93
CA GLY A 349 12.13 -1.14 -59.29
C GLY A 349 12.46 -0.06 -58.25
N ALA A 350 13.58 0.64 -58.47
CA ALA A 350 14.03 1.87 -57.79
C ALA A 350 12.98 3.02 -57.93
N ALA A 351 13.00 4.16 -57.23
CA ALA A 351 14.11 4.93 -56.68
C ALA A 351 13.62 6.04 -55.71
N ASP A 352 14.46 6.30 -54.70
CA ASP A 352 14.92 7.63 -54.21
C ASP A 352 14.01 8.62 -53.45
N ASN A 353 14.33 8.84 -52.16
CA ASN A 353 15.15 10.01 -51.72
C ASN A 353 15.40 10.05 -50.19
N VAL A 354 16.63 9.63 -49.84
CA VAL A 354 17.60 10.13 -48.84
C VAL A 354 17.20 11.23 -47.85
N ALA A 355 17.39 10.97 -46.53
CA ALA A 355 18.38 11.67 -45.67
C ALA A 355 18.43 11.20 -44.20
N VAL A 356 19.56 10.55 -43.85
CA VAL A 356 20.37 10.66 -42.61
C VAL A 356 19.85 10.04 -41.29
N SER A 357 20.42 8.90 -40.90
CA SER A 357 21.31 8.82 -39.73
C SER A 357 22.16 7.54 -39.79
N VAL A 358 23.47 7.66 -39.57
CA VAL A 358 24.40 6.53 -39.55
C VAL A 358 24.23 5.80 -38.22
N ALA A 359 23.26 4.88 -38.15
CA ALA A 359 23.26 3.84 -37.15
C ALA A 359 24.31 2.80 -37.57
N ARG A 360 25.33 2.62 -36.72
CA ARG A 360 26.21 1.46 -36.78
C ARG A 360 25.34 0.21 -36.84
N GLN A 361 25.45 -0.56 -37.92
CA GLN A 361 24.93 -1.92 -37.94
C GLN A 361 25.54 -2.68 -36.75
N PRO A 362 24.74 -3.30 -35.87
CA PRO A 362 25.28 -4.23 -34.90
C PRO A 362 25.81 -5.42 -35.70
N ASN A 363 27.13 -5.63 -35.62
CA ASN A 363 27.71 -6.92 -35.94
C ASN A 363 26.96 -8.00 -35.13
N ALA A 364 26.82 -9.18 -35.73
CA ALA A 364 26.15 -10.37 -35.22
C ALA A 364 26.76 -11.00 -33.93
N ILE A 365 27.09 -10.16 -32.93
CA ILE A 365 27.54 -10.51 -31.58
C ILE A 365 26.49 -10.05 -30.54
N ASP A 366 25.29 -9.64 -30.97
CA ASP A 366 24.25 -9.06 -30.09
C ASP A 366 23.61 -10.04 -29.08
N GLY A 367 23.93 -11.33 -29.15
CA GLY A 367 23.45 -12.33 -28.18
C GLY A 367 24.29 -12.50 -26.91
N LEU A 368 25.45 -11.84 -26.79
CA LEU A 368 26.42 -12.07 -25.70
C LEU A 368 26.58 -10.90 -24.72
N SER A 369 25.73 -9.87 -24.79
CA SER A 369 25.77 -8.78 -23.79
C SER A 369 25.01 -9.16 -22.51
N PRO A 370 25.40 -8.66 -21.32
CA PRO A 370 24.63 -8.87 -20.09
C PRO A 370 23.17 -8.43 -20.22
N THR A 371 22.90 -7.32 -20.91
CA THR A 371 21.54 -6.82 -21.17
C THR A 371 20.76 -7.77 -22.08
N GLY A 372 21.38 -8.26 -23.16
CA GLY A 372 20.74 -9.25 -24.05
C GLY A 372 20.40 -10.56 -23.33
N LEU A 373 21.24 -11.01 -22.39
CA LEU A 373 20.94 -12.17 -21.55
C LEU A 373 19.75 -11.91 -20.62
N VAL A 374 19.66 -10.73 -20.01
CA VAL A 374 18.52 -10.34 -19.17
C VAL A 374 17.21 -10.39 -19.96
N GLU A 375 17.19 -9.79 -21.15
CA GLU A 375 16.01 -9.79 -22.02
C GLU A 375 15.61 -11.20 -22.46
N ALA A 376 16.60 -12.03 -22.84
CA ALA A 376 16.37 -13.42 -23.21
C ALA A 376 15.79 -14.25 -22.05
N ARG A 377 16.30 -14.08 -20.83
CA ARG A 377 15.80 -14.78 -19.64
C ARG A 377 14.43 -14.32 -19.22
N ALA A 378 14.16 -13.01 -19.27
CA ALA A 378 12.84 -12.47 -18.98
C ALA A 378 11.79 -12.96 -19.99
N ARG A 379 12.14 -13.04 -21.28
CA ARG A 379 11.27 -13.61 -22.32
C ARG A 379 11.02 -15.10 -22.07
N GLN A 380 12.07 -15.89 -21.84
CA GLN A 380 11.95 -17.32 -21.54
C GLN A 380 11.05 -17.58 -20.32
N ALA A 381 11.19 -16.77 -19.27
CA ALA A 381 10.41 -16.90 -18.05
C ALA A 381 8.91 -16.64 -18.27
N ARG A 382 8.54 -15.75 -19.21
CA ARG A 382 7.15 -15.47 -19.59
C ARG A 382 6.55 -16.49 -20.55
N GLU A 383 7.37 -17.08 -21.41
CA GLU A 383 6.92 -18.03 -22.43
C GLU A 383 6.78 -19.46 -21.89
N THR A 384 7.40 -19.78 -20.74
CA THR A 384 7.33 -21.10 -20.13
C THR A 384 6.17 -21.14 -19.13
N PRO A 385 5.05 -21.83 -19.42
CA PRO A 385 3.92 -21.89 -18.48
C PRO A 385 4.28 -22.66 -17.20
N VAL A 386 3.52 -22.40 -16.14
CA VAL A 386 3.55 -23.16 -14.89
C VAL A 386 2.45 -24.21 -14.95
N ASP A 387 2.82 -25.49 -14.90
CA ASP A 387 1.89 -26.62 -14.89
C ASP A 387 2.00 -27.38 -13.57
N ARG A 388 1.01 -27.17 -12.70
CA ARG A 388 0.97 -27.75 -11.35
C ARG A 388 0.70 -29.24 -11.36
N SER A 389 0.13 -29.77 -12.44
CA SER A 389 -0.18 -31.20 -12.54
C SER A 389 1.06 -32.07 -12.72
N ALA A 390 2.18 -31.46 -13.11
CA ALA A 390 3.48 -32.11 -13.25
C ALA A 390 4.26 -32.26 -11.94
N TYR A 391 3.78 -31.66 -10.84
CA TYR A 391 4.48 -31.68 -9.56
C TYR A 391 4.33 -33.02 -8.84
N GLU A 392 5.43 -33.48 -8.24
CA GLU A 392 5.50 -34.80 -7.62
C GLU A 392 5.30 -34.70 -6.09
N THR A 393 4.44 -35.54 -5.52
CA THR A 393 4.41 -35.78 -4.07
C THR A 393 5.39 -36.90 -3.73
N VAL A 394 6.46 -36.59 -3.00
CA VAL A 394 7.53 -37.53 -2.64
C VAL A 394 7.25 -38.17 -1.30
N THR A 395 6.83 -39.43 -1.32
CA THR A 395 6.35 -40.18 -0.14
C THR A 395 7.29 -41.27 0.36
N THR A 396 8.42 -41.49 -0.34
CA THR A 396 9.37 -42.56 -0.01
C THR A 396 10.80 -42.05 0.08
N LEU A 397 11.61 -42.66 0.96
CA LEU A 397 13.00 -42.27 1.18
C LEU A 397 13.86 -42.46 -0.08
N ASP A 398 13.66 -43.56 -0.82
CA ASP A 398 14.38 -43.83 -2.07
C ASP A 398 14.13 -42.75 -3.11
N ARG A 399 12.89 -42.27 -3.20
CA ARG A 399 12.54 -41.20 -4.13
C ARG A 399 13.12 -39.86 -3.69
N LEU A 400 13.09 -39.55 -2.40
CA LEU A 400 13.75 -38.36 -1.84
C LEU A 400 15.27 -38.38 -2.12
N MET A 401 15.93 -39.53 -1.90
CA MET A 401 17.36 -39.70 -2.22
C MET A 401 17.65 -39.47 -3.70
N ALA A 402 16.76 -39.88 -4.61
CA ALA A 402 16.90 -39.61 -6.04
C ALA A 402 16.81 -38.10 -6.37
N TRP A 403 15.85 -37.38 -5.77
CA TRP A 403 15.74 -35.92 -5.92
C TRP A 403 16.97 -35.19 -5.37
N VAL A 404 17.45 -35.59 -4.20
CA VAL A 404 18.67 -35.03 -3.59
C VAL A 404 19.91 -35.34 -4.43
N GLY A 405 20.04 -36.56 -4.94
CA GLY A 405 21.14 -36.94 -5.84
C GLY A 405 21.19 -36.08 -7.09
N GLU A 406 20.04 -35.81 -7.72
CA GLU A 406 19.98 -34.93 -8.89
C GLU A 406 20.25 -33.45 -8.54
N ALA A 407 19.80 -32.97 -7.37
CA ALA A 407 20.15 -31.64 -6.87
C ALA A 407 21.67 -31.48 -6.72
N MET A 408 22.33 -32.49 -6.15
CA MET A 408 23.78 -32.54 -5.96
C MET A 408 24.52 -32.55 -7.30
N GLU A 409 24.05 -33.33 -8.29
CA GLU A 409 24.64 -33.39 -9.64
C GLU A 409 24.51 -32.04 -10.37
N ARG A 410 23.36 -31.37 -10.23
CA ARG A 410 23.12 -30.05 -10.85
C ARG A 410 23.87 -28.92 -10.15
N GLY A 411 24.14 -29.05 -8.85
CA GLY A 411 24.75 -28.01 -8.02
C GLY A 411 23.82 -26.82 -7.74
N ILE A 412 22.52 -26.91 -8.05
CA ILE A 412 21.52 -25.86 -7.81
C ILE A 412 20.17 -26.52 -7.51
N VAL A 413 19.45 -25.99 -6.53
CA VAL A 413 18.08 -26.41 -6.18
C VAL A 413 17.33 -25.24 -5.54
N ALA A 414 16.06 -25.04 -5.91
CA ALA A 414 15.19 -24.17 -5.14
C ALA A 414 14.53 -24.97 -4.01
N VAL A 415 14.42 -24.36 -2.83
CA VAL A 415 13.94 -25.01 -1.61
C VAL A 415 12.98 -24.06 -0.90
N ASP A 416 11.90 -24.60 -0.35
CA ASP A 416 10.96 -23.88 0.49
C ASP A 416 10.41 -24.80 1.60
N THR A 417 9.96 -24.21 2.71
CA THR A 417 9.45 -24.93 3.88
C THR A 417 8.02 -24.55 4.22
N GLU A 418 7.21 -25.57 4.46
CA GLU A 418 5.82 -25.41 4.86
C GLU A 418 5.65 -25.70 6.34
N THR A 419 4.83 -24.90 7.04
CA THR A 419 4.78 -24.93 8.51
C THR A 419 3.40 -24.65 9.09
N THR A 420 3.27 -24.81 10.41
CA THR A 420 2.02 -24.55 11.14
C THR A 420 1.76 -23.08 11.50
N SER A 421 2.72 -22.16 11.32
CA SER A 421 2.60 -20.76 11.75
C SER A 421 3.45 -19.79 10.94
N LEU A 422 2.98 -18.55 10.77
CA LEU A 422 3.76 -17.47 10.15
C LEU A 422 4.90 -16.95 11.05
N ASP A 423 4.89 -17.28 12.34
CA ASP A 423 6.02 -17.02 13.24
C ASP A 423 6.96 -18.24 13.25
N PRO A 424 8.16 -18.15 12.64
CA PRO A 424 9.09 -19.28 12.54
C PRO A 424 9.63 -19.74 13.89
N MET A 425 9.58 -18.90 14.92
CA MET A 425 9.97 -19.30 16.28
C MET A 425 8.93 -20.21 16.93
N GLN A 426 7.67 -20.13 16.49
CA GLN A 426 6.55 -20.92 17.03
C GLN A 426 6.02 -21.99 16.08
N ALA A 427 6.54 -22.08 14.85
CA ALA A 427 6.03 -22.97 13.82
C ALA A 427 6.63 -24.38 13.90
N ASP A 428 5.88 -25.41 13.54
CA ASP A 428 6.42 -26.76 13.33
C ASP A 428 6.56 -27.03 11.83
N LEU A 429 7.57 -27.81 11.45
CA LEU A 429 7.83 -28.17 10.04
C LEU A 429 6.79 -29.20 9.59
N VAL A 430 6.08 -28.88 8.51
CA VAL A 430 5.03 -29.72 7.91
C VAL A 430 5.51 -30.41 6.64
N GLY A 431 6.33 -29.73 5.85
CA GLY A 431 6.92 -30.31 4.65
C GLY A 431 8.00 -29.43 4.04
N VAL A 432 8.67 -29.96 3.03
CA VAL A 432 9.73 -29.28 2.27
C VAL A 432 9.41 -29.46 0.79
N SER A 433 9.56 -28.41 -0.02
CA SER A 433 9.48 -28.52 -1.47
C SER A 433 10.83 -28.26 -2.12
N LEU A 434 11.05 -28.88 -3.28
CA LEU A 434 12.28 -28.75 -4.07
C LEU A 434 11.94 -28.50 -5.54
N ALA A 435 12.69 -27.63 -6.21
CA ALA A 435 12.66 -27.51 -7.68
C ALA A 435 14.05 -27.59 -8.29
N LEU A 436 14.20 -28.44 -9.32
CA LEU A 436 15.47 -28.71 -10.00
C LEU A 436 15.58 -28.02 -11.37
N ALA A 437 14.44 -27.71 -11.97
CA ALA A 437 14.31 -26.99 -13.23
C ALA A 437 12.89 -26.41 -13.32
N PRO A 438 12.65 -25.39 -14.19
CA PRO A 438 11.30 -24.91 -14.47
C PRO A 438 10.35 -26.06 -14.81
N GLY A 439 9.28 -26.22 -14.03
CA GLY A 439 8.27 -27.28 -14.18
C GLY A 439 8.67 -28.65 -13.62
N LYS A 440 9.86 -28.78 -13.03
CA LYS A 440 10.32 -29.98 -12.32
C LYS A 440 10.49 -29.67 -10.84
N ALA A 441 9.38 -29.76 -10.12
CA ALA A 441 9.29 -29.52 -8.68
C ALA A 441 8.54 -30.65 -7.96
N CYS A 442 8.79 -30.76 -6.66
CA CYS A 442 8.17 -31.74 -5.80
C CYS A 442 7.87 -31.18 -4.42
N TYR A 443 6.95 -31.83 -3.71
CA TYR A 443 6.67 -31.61 -2.30
C TYR A 443 6.87 -32.89 -1.50
N ILE A 444 7.50 -32.74 -0.33
CA ILE A 444 7.85 -33.83 0.59
C ILE A 444 7.01 -33.61 1.87
N PRO A 445 5.84 -34.27 2.00
CA PRO A 445 5.00 -34.16 3.19
C PRO A 445 5.63 -34.92 4.38
N LEU A 446 5.71 -34.25 5.54
CA LEU A 446 6.37 -34.79 6.74
C LEU A 446 5.45 -34.87 7.97
N ALA A 447 4.48 -33.97 8.09
CA ALA A 447 3.66 -33.87 9.30
C ALA A 447 2.17 -33.53 9.09
N HIS A 448 1.60 -33.83 7.93
CA HIS A 448 0.16 -33.66 7.69
C HIS A 448 -0.70 -34.57 8.56
N ARG A 449 -1.86 -34.06 8.99
CA ARG A 449 -2.81 -34.69 9.91
C ARG A 449 -4.22 -34.67 9.32
N GLY A 450 -4.99 -35.72 9.58
CA GLY A 450 -6.37 -35.84 9.08
C GLY A 450 -7.40 -35.06 9.90
N ASP A 451 -8.57 -34.84 9.29
CA ASP A 451 -9.77 -34.31 9.95
C ASP A 451 -10.55 -35.46 10.60
N GLY A 452 -10.14 -35.86 11.81
CA GLY A 452 -10.88 -36.84 12.61
C GLY A 452 -12.05 -36.20 13.34
N ASP A 453 -13.27 -36.56 12.97
CA ASP A 453 -14.55 -36.11 13.60
C ASP A 453 -14.80 -36.72 15.00
N GLY A 454 -13.74 -37.07 15.74
CA GLY A 454 -13.81 -37.68 17.06
C GLY A 454 -12.56 -37.37 17.89
N LEU A 455 -12.76 -37.26 19.21
CA LEU A 455 -11.75 -36.95 20.24
C LEU A 455 -10.48 -37.84 20.26
N PHE A 456 -10.32 -38.77 19.32
CA PHE A 456 -9.28 -39.81 19.31
C PHE A 456 -8.57 -40.03 17.96
N ASN A 457 -8.83 -39.23 16.90
CA ASN A 457 -8.17 -39.43 15.60
C ASN A 457 -7.42 -38.17 15.10
N GLU A 458 -6.41 -37.74 15.88
CA GLU A 458 -5.49 -36.62 15.57
C GLU A 458 -4.12 -37.09 15.04
N GLY A 459 -4.04 -38.32 14.51
CA GLY A 459 -2.80 -38.92 14.02
C GLY A 459 -2.25 -38.29 12.73
N LEU A 460 -0.97 -38.53 12.47
CA LEU A 460 -0.36 -38.25 11.16
C LEU A 460 -1.05 -39.08 10.08
N LEU A 461 -1.22 -38.50 8.89
CA LEU A 461 -1.68 -39.23 7.71
C LEU A 461 -0.62 -40.25 7.26
N ASP A 462 -1.07 -41.40 6.77
CA ASP A 462 -0.20 -42.43 6.20
C ASP A 462 0.50 -41.95 4.91
N GLY A 463 1.61 -42.59 4.54
CA GLY A 463 2.33 -42.30 3.29
C GLY A 463 3.24 -41.07 3.35
N GLN A 464 3.65 -40.64 4.54
CA GLN A 464 4.61 -39.55 4.75
C GLN A 464 5.96 -40.11 5.19
N ILE A 465 7.05 -39.44 4.80
CA ILE A 465 8.39 -39.82 5.25
C ILE A 465 8.55 -39.34 6.69
N PRO A 466 9.05 -40.18 7.64
CA PRO A 466 9.36 -39.71 8.98
C PRO A 466 10.31 -38.49 8.93
N ILE A 467 9.94 -37.41 9.60
CA ILE A 467 10.66 -36.11 9.57
C ILE A 467 12.17 -36.28 9.80
N ARG A 468 12.57 -37.12 10.76
CA ARG A 468 13.98 -37.38 11.07
C ARG A 468 14.73 -37.98 9.89
N ASP A 469 14.13 -38.91 9.18
CA ASP A 469 14.76 -39.63 8.08
C ASP A 469 14.84 -38.74 6.84
N ALA A 470 13.78 -37.95 6.56
CA ALA A 470 13.79 -36.96 5.51
C ALA A 470 14.87 -35.90 5.73
N LEU A 471 14.98 -35.36 6.95
CA LEU A 471 15.99 -34.36 7.30
C LEU A 471 17.41 -34.94 7.27
N ALA A 472 17.61 -36.22 7.60
CA ALA A 472 18.91 -36.88 7.47
C ALA A 472 19.38 -36.96 6.00
N VAL A 473 18.45 -37.09 5.05
CA VAL A 473 18.74 -37.09 3.61
C VAL A 473 18.91 -35.66 3.05
N LEU A 474 18.08 -34.71 3.49
CA LEU A 474 18.13 -33.32 3.03
C LEU A 474 19.35 -32.56 3.57
N LYS A 475 19.72 -32.79 4.84
CA LYS A 475 20.75 -32.02 5.54
C LYS A 475 22.09 -31.94 4.79
N PRO A 476 22.69 -33.05 4.30
CA PRO A 476 23.95 -32.97 3.57
C PRO A 476 23.88 -32.01 2.37
N MET A 477 22.81 -32.05 1.59
CA MET A 477 22.63 -31.17 0.42
C MET A 477 22.39 -29.70 0.83
N LEU A 478 21.59 -29.47 1.87
CA LEU A 478 21.30 -28.12 2.37
C LEU A 478 22.56 -27.43 2.95
N GLU A 479 23.50 -28.19 3.51
CA GLU A 479 24.76 -27.68 4.06
C GLU A 479 25.94 -27.72 3.05
N ASP A 480 25.80 -28.44 1.93
CA ASP A 480 26.88 -28.60 0.95
C ASP A 480 27.17 -27.30 0.20
N ARG A 481 28.44 -26.88 0.25
CA ARG A 481 28.93 -25.68 -0.41
C ARG A 481 28.92 -25.72 -1.93
N SER A 482 28.86 -26.91 -2.55
CA SER A 482 28.79 -27.06 -4.00
C SER A 482 27.37 -26.96 -4.57
N VAL A 483 26.34 -26.91 -3.71
CA VAL A 483 24.95 -26.82 -4.13
C VAL A 483 24.37 -25.46 -3.74
N LEU A 484 23.96 -24.64 -4.70
CA LEU A 484 23.28 -23.37 -4.43
C LEU A 484 21.81 -23.60 -4.11
N LYS A 485 21.39 -23.17 -2.90
CA LYS A 485 19.98 -23.19 -2.50
C LYS A 485 19.31 -21.88 -2.91
N ILE A 486 18.20 -21.93 -3.62
CA ILE A 486 17.45 -20.74 -4.04
C ILE A 486 16.13 -20.73 -3.28
N ALA A 487 15.82 -19.62 -2.60
CA ALA A 487 14.58 -19.49 -1.85
C ALA A 487 14.00 -18.08 -2.00
N GLN A 488 12.75 -17.91 -1.60
CA GLN A 488 12.12 -16.62 -1.46
C GLN A 488 11.99 -16.33 0.04
N ASN A 489 12.56 -15.22 0.52
CA ASN A 489 12.54 -14.90 1.96
C ASN A 489 13.16 -16.01 2.84
N LEU A 490 14.36 -16.46 2.46
CA LEU A 490 15.07 -17.60 3.07
C LEU A 490 15.24 -17.46 4.58
N LYS A 491 15.23 -16.23 5.13
CA LYS A 491 15.32 -16.01 6.58
C LYS A 491 14.27 -16.85 7.33
N TYR A 492 13.07 -16.97 6.79
CA TYR A 492 12.02 -17.80 7.38
C TYR A 492 12.43 -19.28 7.41
N ASP A 493 12.76 -19.86 6.26
CA ASP A 493 13.17 -21.26 6.12
C ASP A 493 14.42 -21.58 6.95
N TRP A 494 15.36 -20.63 6.98
CA TRP A 494 16.58 -20.72 7.78
C TRP A 494 16.24 -20.91 9.25
N LEU A 495 15.33 -20.09 9.79
CA LEU A 495 14.93 -20.17 11.20
C LEU A 495 14.27 -21.51 11.52
N ILE A 496 13.45 -22.04 10.61
CA ILE A 496 12.84 -23.37 10.75
C ILE A 496 13.92 -24.45 10.73
N LEU A 497 14.73 -24.52 9.67
CA LEU A 497 15.75 -25.55 9.47
C LEU A 497 16.83 -25.54 10.55
N ALA A 498 17.20 -24.35 11.04
CA ALA A 498 18.15 -24.20 12.13
C ALA A 498 17.69 -24.85 13.45
N ARG A 499 16.38 -24.90 13.72
CA ARG A 499 15.84 -25.61 14.89
C ARG A 499 16.02 -27.11 14.80
N TYR A 500 16.17 -27.64 13.58
CA TYR A 500 16.53 -29.03 13.31
C TYR A 500 18.04 -29.23 13.12
N GLY A 501 18.86 -28.21 13.45
CA GLY A 501 20.32 -28.27 13.36
C GLY A 501 20.84 -28.31 11.93
N ILE A 502 20.15 -27.68 10.99
CA ILE A 502 20.58 -27.53 9.58
C ILE A 502 20.96 -26.07 9.34
N GLU A 503 22.19 -25.82 8.89
CA GLU A 503 22.66 -24.47 8.56
C GLU A 503 22.89 -24.35 7.04
N VAL A 504 21.94 -23.71 6.34
CA VAL A 504 21.89 -23.67 4.87
C VAL A 504 23.08 -22.91 4.28
N ALA A 505 23.84 -23.49 3.35
CA ALA A 505 24.90 -22.75 2.65
C ALA A 505 25.36 -23.44 1.35
N PRO A 506 25.70 -22.70 0.27
CA PRO A 506 25.39 -21.30 -0.01
C PRO A 506 23.93 -21.14 -0.45
N PHE A 507 23.46 -19.89 -0.54
CA PHE A 507 22.09 -19.62 -0.94
C PHE A 507 21.97 -18.39 -1.83
N ASP A 508 20.81 -18.24 -2.49
CA ASP A 508 20.32 -17.00 -3.06
C ASP A 508 18.86 -16.76 -2.63
N ASP A 509 18.49 -15.49 -2.45
CA ASP A 509 17.15 -15.09 -2.04
C ASP A 509 16.50 -14.17 -3.09
N THR A 510 15.45 -14.63 -3.76
CA THR A 510 14.78 -13.88 -4.83
C THR A 510 14.13 -12.58 -4.36
N MET A 511 13.65 -12.53 -3.11
CA MET A 511 13.13 -11.31 -2.49
C MET A 511 14.23 -10.26 -2.41
N LEU A 512 15.41 -10.66 -1.93
CA LEU A 512 16.54 -9.75 -1.75
C LEU A 512 17.17 -9.35 -3.10
N ILE A 513 17.22 -10.25 -4.07
CA ILE A 513 17.66 -9.92 -5.44
C ILE A 513 16.70 -8.86 -6.04
N SER A 514 15.39 -9.08 -5.93
CA SER A 514 14.41 -8.08 -6.38
C SER A 514 14.56 -6.76 -5.64
N TYR A 515 14.77 -6.80 -4.33
CA TYR A 515 14.92 -5.63 -3.48
C TYR A 515 16.11 -4.76 -3.89
N VAL A 516 17.30 -5.33 -4.11
CA VAL A 516 18.45 -4.52 -4.54
C VAL A 516 18.27 -3.89 -5.93
N LEU A 517 17.49 -4.54 -6.79
CA LEU A 517 17.25 -4.11 -8.17
C LEU A 517 16.18 -3.02 -8.26
N ASP A 518 15.11 -3.14 -7.45
CA ASP A 518 13.86 -2.42 -7.67
C ASP A 518 13.26 -1.80 -6.40
N ALA A 519 14.00 -1.65 -5.30
CA ALA A 519 13.51 -1.01 -4.07
C ALA A 519 12.83 0.35 -4.35
N GLY A 520 11.55 0.48 -4.00
CA GLY A 520 10.71 1.66 -4.26
C GLY A 520 9.89 1.62 -5.56
N ARG A 521 9.97 0.54 -6.35
CA ARG A 521 9.14 0.33 -7.57
C ARG A 521 7.97 -0.64 -7.38
N GLY A 522 7.83 -1.25 -6.22
CA GLY A 522 6.76 -2.20 -5.92
C GLY A 522 7.11 -3.15 -4.78
N PRO A 523 6.20 -4.08 -4.43
CA PRO A 523 6.46 -5.12 -3.45
C PRO A 523 7.42 -6.19 -3.96
N HIS A 524 8.07 -6.90 -3.03
CA HIS A 524 9.08 -7.94 -3.30
C HIS A 524 8.65 -9.35 -2.89
N GLY A 525 7.37 -9.54 -2.52
CA GLY A 525 6.79 -10.86 -2.27
C GLY A 525 6.72 -11.72 -3.54
N MET A 526 6.59 -13.04 -3.39
CA MET A 526 6.63 -13.95 -4.54
C MET A 526 5.51 -13.68 -5.54
N ASP A 527 4.27 -13.55 -5.07
CA ASP A 527 3.06 -13.37 -5.89
C ASP A 527 3.18 -12.16 -6.83
N PRO A 528 3.43 -10.93 -6.34
CA PRO A 528 3.56 -9.78 -7.24
C PRO A 528 4.79 -9.89 -8.16
N LEU A 529 5.85 -10.59 -7.75
CA LEU A 529 7.00 -10.85 -8.63
C LEU A 529 6.65 -11.86 -9.73
N SER A 530 5.93 -12.92 -9.40
CA SER A 530 5.45 -13.92 -10.36
C SER A 530 4.55 -13.28 -11.41
N GLU A 531 3.59 -12.46 -10.99
CA GLU A 531 2.72 -11.75 -11.93
C GLU A 531 3.50 -10.81 -12.85
N LYS A 532 4.46 -10.06 -12.30
CA LYS A 532 5.27 -9.10 -13.07
C LYS A 532 6.23 -9.77 -14.05
N TRP A 533 6.94 -10.81 -13.61
CA TRP A 533 8.06 -11.40 -14.34
C TRP A 533 7.67 -12.63 -15.15
N LEU A 534 6.74 -13.45 -14.63
CA LEU A 534 6.32 -14.71 -15.24
C LEU A 534 4.95 -14.58 -15.93
N GLY A 535 4.15 -13.57 -15.57
CA GLY A 535 2.76 -13.46 -16.04
C GLY A 535 1.86 -14.54 -15.45
N HIS A 536 2.24 -15.08 -14.29
CA HIS A 536 1.60 -16.20 -13.61
C HIS A 536 1.12 -15.77 -12.23
N THR A 537 -0.11 -16.15 -11.86
CA THR A 537 -0.69 -15.90 -10.53
C THR A 537 -0.58 -17.18 -9.69
N PRO A 538 0.27 -17.20 -8.64
CA PRO A 538 0.40 -18.35 -7.75
C PRO A 538 -0.89 -18.63 -6.95
N ILE A 539 -1.00 -19.84 -6.41
CA ILE A 539 -2.03 -20.19 -5.42
C ILE A 539 -1.74 -19.37 -4.16
N THR A 540 -2.75 -18.65 -3.66
CA THR A 540 -2.56 -17.91 -2.42
C THR A 540 -2.65 -18.82 -1.20
N PHE A 541 -1.93 -18.49 -0.11
CA PHE A 541 -2.02 -19.23 1.15
C PHE A 541 -3.46 -19.35 1.68
N ASP A 542 -4.29 -18.33 1.45
CA ASP A 542 -5.71 -18.33 1.80
C ASP A 542 -6.54 -19.38 1.01
N GLU A 543 -6.16 -19.69 -0.22
CA GLU A 543 -6.87 -20.70 -1.03
C GLU A 543 -6.68 -22.10 -0.46
N VAL A 544 -5.52 -22.38 0.13
CA VAL A 544 -5.22 -23.67 0.75
C VAL A 544 -5.63 -23.76 2.21
N THR A 545 -5.49 -22.67 2.98
CA THR A 545 -5.76 -22.67 4.44
C THR A 545 -7.09 -22.03 4.83
N GLY A 546 -7.79 -21.35 3.92
CA GLY A 546 -8.97 -20.55 4.27
C GLY A 546 -8.63 -19.21 4.93
N LYS A 547 -9.67 -18.49 5.40
CA LYS A 547 -9.56 -17.11 5.90
C LYS A 547 -10.12 -16.93 7.31
N GLY A 548 -9.60 -15.92 8.01
CA GLY A 548 -10.13 -15.47 9.30
C GLY A 548 -10.04 -16.53 10.40
N LYS A 549 -11.06 -16.59 11.27
CA LYS A 549 -11.09 -17.54 12.40
C LYS A 549 -11.23 -19.00 11.99
N ALA A 550 -11.67 -19.27 10.76
CA ALA A 550 -11.82 -20.62 10.22
C ALA A 550 -10.57 -21.09 9.47
N ARG A 551 -9.49 -20.28 9.45
CA ARG A 551 -8.22 -20.67 8.82
C ARG A 551 -7.64 -21.89 9.54
N ILE A 552 -7.29 -22.91 8.76
CA ILE A 552 -6.57 -24.09 9.24
C ILE A 552 -5.06 -23.87 9.15
N THR A 553 -4.29 -24.63 9.93
CA THR A 553 -2.83 -24.67 9.81
C THR A 553 -2.42 -25.59 8.66
N PHE A 554 -1.20 -25.42 8.12
CA PHE A 554 -0.79 -26.13 6.89
C PHE A 554 -0.74 -27.66 7.06
N ASP A 555 -0.51 -28.16 8.27
CA ASP A 555 -0.59 -29.61 8.60
C ASP A 555 -1.98 -30.20 8.36
N ARG A 556 -3.03 -29.37 8.29
CA ARG A 556 -4.41 -29.79 8.01
C ARG A 556 -4.80 -29.65 6.54
N VAL A 557 -3.93 -29.11 5.70
CA VAL A 557 -4.17 -29.03 4.26
C VAL A 557 -4.04 -30.43 3.66
N ALA A 558 -4.96 -30.79 2.75
CA ALA A 558 -4.88 -32.05 2.02
C ALA A 558 -3.58 -32.13 1.20
N ILE A 559 -2.90 -33.27 1.25
CA ILE A 559 -1.53 -33.44 0.69
C ILE A 559 -1.46 -33.12 -0.81
N ASP A 560 -2.50 -33.41 -1.58
CA ASP A 560 -2.58 -33.09 -3.01
C ASP A 560 -2.60 -31.56 -3.24
N ARG A 561 -3.38 -30.82 -2.46
CA ARG A 561 -3.42 -29.35 -2.50
C ARG A 561 -2.14 -28.73 -1.96
N ALA A 562 -1.60 -29.27 -0.88
CA ALA A 562 -0.32 -28.87 -0.32
C ALA A 562 0.82 -29.07 -1.33
N THR A 563 0.79 -30.18 -2.08
CA THR A 563 1.76 -30.45 -3.15
C THR A 563 1.71 -29.39 -4.23
N GLN A 564 0.51 -29.03 -4.71
CA GLN A 564 0.37 -28.02 -5.76
C GLN A 564 0.86 -26.64 -5.31
N TYR A 565 0.57 -26.25 -4.07
CA TYR A 565 1.01 -24.99 -3.48
C TYR A 565 2.53 -24.96 -3.25
N ALA A 566 3.05 -25.89 -2.44
CA ALA A 566 4.44 -25.86 -2.00
C ALA A 566 5.43 -26.09 -3.16
N ALA A 567 5.10 -26.99 -4.09
CA ALA A 567 5.95 -27.22 -5.26
C ALA A 567 5.87 -26.07 -6.27
N GLU A 568 4.75 -25.35 -6.34
CA GLU A 568 4.65 -24.10 -7.11
C GLU A 568 5.58 -23.04 -6.54
N ASP A 569 5.61 -22.85 -5.22
CA ASP A 569 6.47 -21.85 -4.57
C ASP A 569 7.95 -22.09 -4.90
N ALA A 570 8.42 -23.35 -4.84
CA ALA A 570 9.78 -23.71 -5.24
C ALA A 570 10.04 -23.51 -6.76
N ASP A 571 9.10 -23.89 -7.64
CA ASP A 571 9.24 -23.72 -9.11
C ASP A 571 9.26 -22.23 -9.50
N VAL A 572 8.30 -21.46 -9.01
CA VAL A 572 8.18 -20.02 -9.24
C VAL A 572 9.43 -19.30 -8.72
N THR A 573 9.91 -19.65 -7.53
CA THR A 573 11.15 -19.11 -6.97
C THR A 573 12.35 -19.38 -7.88
N LEU A 574 12.51 -20.61 -8.39
CA LEU A 574 13.58 -20.94 -9.34
C LEU A 574 13.48 -20.11 -10.63
N ARG A 575 12.27 -19.95 -11.19
CA ARG A 575 12.02 -19.16 -12.40
C ARG A 575 12.30 -17.68 -12.18
N LEU A 576 11.90 -17.12 -11.04
CA LEU A 576 12.21 -15.76 -10.64
C LEU A 576 13.72 -15.56 -10.53
N TRP A 577 14.44 -16.50 -9.91
CA TRP A 577 15.90 -16.43 -9.84
C TRP A 577 16.55 -16.42 -11.23
N LEU A 578 16.11 -17.28 -12.15
CA LEU A 578 16.60 -17.30 -13.54
C LEU A 578 16.38 -15.97 -14.27
N ALA A 579 15.28 -15.26 -14.00
CA ALA A 579 14.97 -13.96 -14.58
C ALA A 579 15.71 -12.80 -13.91
N LEU A 580 15.85 -12.84 -12.57
CA LEU A 580 16.35 -11.73 -11.77
C LEU A 580 17.87 -11.77 -11.56
N LYS A 581 18.47 -12.94 -11.33
CA LYS A 581 19.91 -13.07 -11.02
C LYS A 581 20.81 -12.43 -12.09
N PRO A 582 20.57 -12.60 -13.42
CA PRO A 582 21.39 -11.97 -14.45
C PRO A 582 21.38 -10.44 -14.39
N ARG A 583 20.28 -9.83 -13.90
CA ARG A 583 20.16 -8.37 -13.76
C ARG A 583 21.16 -7.80 -12.77
N LEU A 584 21.56 -8.55 -11.74
CA LEU A 584 22.56 -8.08 -10.76
C LEU A 584 23.86 -7.66 -11.44
N ALA A 585 24.33 -8.45 -12.41
CA ALA A 585 25.54 -8.13 -13.16
C ALA A 585 25.28 -7.02 -14.18
N ALA A 586 24.20 -7.13 -14.97
CA ALA A 586 23.87 -6.16 -16.01
C ALA A 586 23.63 -4.74 -15.46
N GLU A 587 23.06 -4.64 -14.25
CA GLU A 587 22.73 -3.39 -13.60
C GLU A 587 23.78 -2.95 -12.56
N GLY A 588 24.86 -3.72 -12.35
CA GLY A 588 25.92 -3.39 -11.39
C GLY A 588 25.51 -3.50 -9.91
N MET A 589 24.46 -4.26 -9.61
CA MET A 589 23.92 -4.44 -8.25
C MET A 589 24.46 -5.68 -7.53
N ALA A 590 25.32 -6.48 -8.18
CA ALA A 590 25.93 -7.66 -7.58
C ALA A 590 26.66 -7.34 -6.25
N ASN A 591 27.41 -6.25 -6.17
CA ASN A 591 28.12 -5.88 -4.94
C ASN A 591 27.16 -5.62 -3.76
N VAL A 592 26.07 -4.88 -3.99
CA VAL A 592 25.06 -4.58 -2.96
C VAL A 592 24.43 -5.89 -2.46
N TYR A 593 24.02 -6.76 -3.38
CA TYR A 593 23.44 -8.04 -3.01
C TYR A 593 24.41 -8.94 -2.24
N GLU A 594 25.60 -9.16 -2.78
CA GLU A 594 26.58 -10.13 -2.28
C GLU A 594 27.23 -9.66 -0.96
N THR A 595 27.35 -8.35 -0.73
CA THR A 595 28.07 -7.81 0.44
C THR A 595 27.19 -7.13 1.49
N LEU A 596 25.94 -6.79 1.17
CA LEU A 596 25.03 -6.11 2.10
C LEU A 596 23.74 -6.87 2.38
N GLU A 597 23.10 -7.50 1.39
CA GLU A 597 21.80 -8.18 1.61
C GLU A 597 21.97 -9.65 1.94
N ARG A 598 22.63 -10.42 1.07
CA ARG A 598 22.74 -11.86 1.23
C ARG A 598 23.36 -12.27 2.57
N PRO A 599 24.47 -11.65 3.05
CA PRO A 599 25.07 -12.05 4.32
C PRO A 599 24.24 -11.66 5.55
N MET A 600 23.20 -10.81 5.40
CA MET A 600 22.35 -10.43 6.53
C MET A 600 21.36 -11.53 6.94
N VAL A 601 21.01 -12.45 6.05
CA VAL A 601 20.09 -13.56 6.37
C VAL A 601 20.56 -14.37 7.59
N PRO A 602 21.80 -14.92 7.63
CA PRO A 602 22.27 -15.66 8.80
C PRO A 602 22.45 -14.75 10.04
N VAL A 603 22.82 -13.48 9.86
CA VAL A 603 22.98 -12.52 10.97
C VAL A 603 21.65 -12.28 11.68
N LEU A 604 20.61 -11.95 10.92
CA LEU A 604 19.28 -11.71 11.48
C LEU A 604 18.68 -13.00 12.02
N SER A 605 18.84 -14.13 11.31
CA SER A 605 18.35 -15.42 11.81
C SER A 605 18.97 -15.78 13.17
N ALA A 606 20.26 -15.52 13.36
CA ALA A 606 20.92 -15.70 14.65
C ALA A 606 20.41 -14.75 15.74
N MET A 607 20.17 -13.48 15.40
CA MET A 607 19.61 -12.48 16.33
C MET A 607 18.19 -12.86 16.77
N GLU A 608 17.32 -13.19 15.82
CA GLU A 608 15.94 -13.58 16.07
C GLU A 608 15.86 -14.84 16.92
N ARG A 609 16.67 -15.87 16.64
CA ARG A 609 16.80 -17.09 17.48
C ARG A 609 17.22 -16.80 18.91
N ARG A 610 18.12 -15.83 19.14
CA ARG A 610 18.61 -15.49 20.48
C ARG A 610 17.53 -14.77 21.30
N GLY A 611 16.81 -13.84 20.68
CA GLY A 611 15.84 -12.99 21.36
C GLY A 611 16.45 -12.16 22.50
N ILE A 612 15.61 -11.42 23.21
CA ILE A 612 15.99 -10.61 24.37
C ILE A 612 15.17 -10.99 25.62
N SER A 613 15.82 -10.98 26.79
CA SER A 613 15.14 -11.23 28.07
C SER A 613 14.40 -9.99 28.57
N ILE A 614 13.25 -10.23 29.22
CA ILE A 614 12.43 -9.19 29.84
C ILE A 614 12.11 -9.53 31.31
N ASP A 615 12.06 -8.53 32.18
CA ASP A 615 11.55 -8.64 33.55
C ASP A 615 10.02 -8.45 33.56
N ARG A 616 9.30 -9.57 33.62
CA ARG A 616 7.83 -9.60 33.65
C ARG A 616 7.25 -8.95 34.90
N ASN A 617 7.91 -9.08 36.05
CA ASN A 617 7.43 -8.51 37.29
C ASN A 617 7.54 -6.99 37.24
N MET A 618 8.63 -6.47 36.68
CA MET A 618 8.79 -5.03 36.42
C MET A 618 7.71 -4.52 35.46
N LEU A 619 7.47 -5.20 34.34
CA LEU A 619 6.43 -4.81 33.37
C LEU A 619 5.03 -4.84 33.99
N SER A 620 4.73 -5.85 34.82
CA SER A 620 3.44 -5.95 35.51
C SER A 620 3.22 -4.82 36.51
N ARG A 621 4.24 -4.46 37.30
CA ARG A 621 4.17 -3.29 38.21
C ARG A 621 4.00 -2.00 37.42
N LEU A 622 4.76 -1.83 36.35
CA LEU A 622 4.69 -0.64 35.50
C LEU A 622 3.33 -0.50 34.80
N SER A 623 2.71 -1.62 34.40
CA SER A 623 1.33 -1.64 33.89
C SER A 623 0.34 -1.13 34.94
N GLY A 624 0.48 -1.58 36.20
CA GLY A 624 -0.31 -1.08 37.33
C GLY A 624 -0.11 0.42 37.58
N ASP A 625 1.13 0.89 37.60
CA ASP A 625 1.47 2.31 37.78
C ASP A 625 0.87 3.18 36.66
N PHE A 626 1.00 2.74 35.41
CA PHE A 626 0.41 3.43 34.26
C PHE A 626 -1.11 3.41 34.29
N ALA A 627 -1.74 2.31 34.72
CA ALA A 627 -3.18 2.23 34.87
C ALA A 627 -3.69 3.22 35.94
N GLN A 628 -3.00 3.31 37.08
CA GLN A 628 -3.35 4.24 38.14
C GLN A 628 -3.15 5.71 37.71
N ALA A 629 -2.02 6.02 37.05
CA ALA A 629 -1.75 7.35 36.54
C ALA A 629 -2.75 7.77 35.44
N ALA A 630 -3.09 6.86 34.53
CA ALA A 630 -4.10 7.11 33.50
C ALA A 630 -5.49 7.33 34.10
N ALA A 631 -5.87 6.58 35.14
CA ALA A 631 -7.13 6.80 35.86
C ALA A 631 -7.17 8.16 36.58
N GLY A 632 -6.04 8.60 37.15
CA GLY A 632 -5.90 9.94 37.72
C GLY A 632 -6.09 11.04 36.68
N LEU A 633 -5.39 10.93 35.54
CA LEU A 633 -5.56 11.86 34.42
C LEU A 633 -6.98 11.83 33.84
N GLU A 634 -7.62 10.67 33.78
CA GLU A 634 -9.01 10.54 33.33
C GLU A 634 -9.96 11.31 34.25
N ALA A 635 -9.78 11.21 35.58
CA ALA A 635 -10.57 11.99 36.53
C ALA A 635 -10.34 13.51 36.38
N GLU A 636 -9.09 13.95 36.20
CA GLU A 636 -8.75 15.35 35.93
C GLU A 636 -9.38 15.83 34.61
N ILE A 637 -9.32 15.02 33.56
CA ILE A 637 -9.91 15.29 32.24
C ILE A 637 -11.43 15.43 32.34
N HIS A 638 -12.11 14.54 33.05
CA HIS A 638 -13.56 14.63 33.26
C HIS A 638 -13.94 15.86 34.07
N GLN A 639 -13.13 16.23 35.08
CA GLN A 639 -13.34 17.45 35.85
C GLN A 639 -13.18 18.71 34.99
N LEU A 640 -12.12 18.79 34.17
CA LEU A 640 -11.87 19.90 33.26
C LEU A 640 -12.92 20.00 32.14
N ALA A 641 -13.42 18.88 31.66
CA ALA A 641 -14.48 18.82 30.64
C ALA A 641 -15.89 19.11 31.19
N GLY A 642 -16.07 19.05 32.52
CA GLY A 642 -17.35 19.26 33.21
C GLY A 642 -18.35 18.10 33.05
N GLN A 643 -17.98 17.02 32.37
CA GLN A 643 -18.80 15.82 32.19
C GLN A 643 -17.92 14.59 31.88
N PRO A 644 -18.37 13.37 32.25
CA PRO A 644 -17.69 12.14 31.87
C PRO A 644 -17.90 11.85 30.38
N PHE A 645 -16.84 11.37 29.72
CA PHE A 645 -16.87 10.90 28.33
C PHE A 645 -15.73 9.92 28.08
N ASN A 646 -15.83 9.16 26.99
CA ASN A 646 -14.76 8.26 26.55
C ASN A 646 -13.64 9.06 25.85
N ILE A 647 -12.53 9.27 26.56
CA ILE A 647 -11.35 10.00 26.08
C ILE A 647 -10.71 9.31 24.86
N GLY A 648 -10.81 7.99 24.78
CA GLY A 648 -10.32 7.18 23.66
C GLY A 648 -11.16 7.31 22.39
N SER A 649 -12.37 7.88 22.47
CA SER A 649 -13.25 8.10 21.32
C SER A 649 -12.95 9.45 20.65
N PRO A 650 -12.38 9.48 19.43
CA PRO A 650 -12.06 10.73 18.73
C PRO A 650 -13.28 11.62 18.52
N LYS A 651 -14.46 11.00 18.34
CA LYS A 651 -15.74 11.69 18.17
C LYS A 651 -16.16 12.43 19.44
N GLN A 652 -16.28 11.70 20.56
CA GLN A 652 -16.69 12.32 21.84
C GLN A 652 -15.67 13.37 22.28
N LEU A 653 -14.38 13.09 22.14
CA LEU A 653 -13.34 14.06 22.44
C LEU A 653 -13.47 15.33 21.60
N GLY A 654 -13.74 15.18 20.31
CA GLY A 654 -13.97 16.30 19.41
C GLY A 654 -15.18 17.13 19.79
N ASP A 655 -16.29 16.47 20.15
CA ASP A 655 -17.52 17.11 20.59
C ASP A 655 -17.31 17.91 21.89
N ILE A 656 -16.49 17.41 22.83
CA ILE A 656 -16.11 18.15 24.05
C ILE A 656 -15.26 19.38 23.71
N LEU A 657 -14.13 19.17 23.02
CA LEU A 657 -13.16 20.25 22.77
C LEU A 657 -13.74 21.38 21.92
N PHE A 658 -14.45 21.05 20.84
CA PHE A 658 -14.88 22.03 19.84
C PHE A 658 -16.37 22.32 19.88
N GLY A 659 -17.19 21.37 20.35
CA GLY A 659 -18.63 21.57 20.52
C GLY A 659 -18.96 22.26 21.84
N VAL A 660 -18.61 21.62 22.96
CA VAL A 660 -18.96 22.09 24.31
C VAL A 660 -18.08 23.25 24.77
N MET A 661 -16.76 23.11 24.66
CA MET A 661 -15.81 24.13 25.12
C MET A 661 -15.54 25.22 24.08
N GLY A 662 -15.91 24.97 22.82
CA GLY A 662 -15.75 25.95 21.73
C GLY A 662 -14.31 26.37 21.45
N LEU A 663 -13.33 25.48 21.66
CA LEU A 663 -11.91 25.79 21.44
C LEU A 663 -11.63 26.13 19.96
N PRO A 664 -10.65 27.00 19.67
CA PRO A 664 -10.28 27.36 18.30
C PRO A 664 -9.59 26.20 17.56
N GLY A 665 -9.39 26.32 16.23
CA GLY A 665 -8.67 25.30 15.45
C GLY A 665 -9.49 24.07 15.02
N ALA A 666 -10.81 24.11 15.22
CA ALA A 666 -11.71 23.03 14.86
C ALA A 666 -11.76 22.80 13.34
N SER A 667 -11.34 21.62 12.88
CA SER A 667 -11.52 21.15 11.51
C SER A 667 -12.26 19.82 11.51
N LYS A 668 -13.10 19.56 10.49
CA LYS A 668 -13.82 18.30 10.38
C LYS A 668 -13.07 17.35 9.44
N THR A 669 -13.00 16.09 9.84
CA THR A 669 -12.52 15.01 8.98
C THR A 669 -13.53 14.69 7.88
N ALA A 670 -13.14 13.89 6.89
CA ALA A 670 -14.02 13.48 5.79
C ALA A 670 -15.31 12.75 6.25
N THR A 671 -15.35 12.27 7.50
CA THR A 671 -16.52 11.63 8.13
C THR A 671 -17.39 12.60 8.93
N GLY A 672 -17.13 13.91 8.88
CA GLY A 672 -17.93 14.93 9.58
C GLY A 672 -17.63 15.10 11.07
N ALA A 673 -16.88 14.17 11.67
CA ALA A 673 -16.37 14.27 13.04
C ALA A 673 -15.24 15.31 13.14
N TRP A 674 -15.15 15.99 14.27
CA TRP A 674 -14.04 16.89 14.56
C TRP A 674 -12.70 16.15 14.54
N ALA A 675 -11.69 16.74 13.93
CA ALA A 675 -10.33 16.21 13.90
C ALA A 675 -9.67 16.41 15.28
N THR A 676 -9.22 15.32 15.89
CA THR A 676 -8.54 15.31 17.19
C THR A 676 -7.17 14.63 17.11
N GLY A 677 -6.48 14.84 15.99
CA GLY A 677 -5.12 14.35 15.78
C GLY A 677 -4.13 14.97 16.77
N ALA A 678 -2.98 14.31 16.96
CA ALA A 678 -1.96 14.77 17.93
C ALA A 678 -1.54 16.22 17.68
N SER A 679 -1.31 16.62 16.43
CA SER A 679 -0.92 18.00 16.09
C SER A 679 -1.93 19.05 16.54
N ILE A 680 -3.23 18.78 16.42
CA ILE A 680 -4.29 19.72 16.83
C ILE A 680 -4.30 19.87 18.36
N LEU A 681 -4.11 18.76 19.08
CA LEU A 681 -4.04 18.79 20.53
C LEU A 681 -2.75 19.47 21.02
N GLU A 682 -1.64 19.29 20.32
CA GLU A 682 -0.36 19.95 20.59
C GLU A 682 -0.48 21.46 20.40
N ASP A 683 -1.05 21.91 19.26
CA ASP A 683 -1.29 23.32 18.97
C ASP A 683 -2.17 23.99 20.04
N LEU A 684 -3.18 23.28 20.55
CA LEU A 684 -4.04 23.77 21.63
C LEU A 684 -3.32 23.79 22.98
N ALA A 685 -2.51 22.78 23.29
CA ALA A 685 -1.71 22.76 24.52
C ALA A 685 -0.70 23.92 24.53
N GLU A 686 -0.07 24.22 23.40
CA GLU A 686 0.85 25.37 23.25
C GLU A 686 0.16 26.73 23.44
N GLN A 687 -1.12 26.83 23.08
CA GLN A 687 -1.96 28.00 23.34
C GLN A 687 -2.36 28.15 24.83
N GLY A 688 -1.96 27.20 25.68
CA GLY A 688 -2.21 27.22 27.13
C GLY A 688 -3.50 26.53 27.55
N TYR A 689 -4.15 25.75 26.68
CA TYR A 689 -5.33 24.99 27.06
C TYR A 689 -4.95 23.72 27.83
N GLU A 690 -5.33 23.66 29.10
CA GLU A 690 -4.95 22.59 30.03
C GLU A 690 -5.55 21.22 29.64
N LEU A 691 -6.81 21.17 29.22
CA LEU A 691 -7.48 19.91 28.87
C LEU A 691 -6.77 19.13 27.74
N PRO A 692 -6.44 19.74 26.57
CA PRO A 692 -5.62 19.11 25.52
C PRO A 692 -4.28 18.56 26.02
N GLN A 693 -3.59 19.28 26.92
CA GLN A 693 -2.34 18.82 27.51
C GLN A 693 -2.54 17.51 28.30
N ARG A 694 -3.55 17.46 29.18
CA ARG A 694 -3.87 16.24 29.96
C ARG A 694 -4.27 15.07 29.06
N ILE A 695 -5.00 15.34 27.98
CA ILE A 695 -5.36 14.29 27.00
C ILE A 695 -4.14 13.73 26.29
N LEU A 696 -3.17 14.56 25.91
CA LEU A 696 -1.91 14.11 25.30
C LEU A 696 -1.13 13.21 26.27
N GLU A 697 -1.00 13.61 27.54
CA GLU A 697 -0.38 12.81 28.60
C GLU A 697 -1.10 11.46 28.78
N TRP A 698 -2.44 11.48 28.84
CA TRP A 698 -3.26 10.27 28.97
C TRP A 698 -3.11 9.32 27.76
N ARG A 699 -3.12 9.85 26.53
CA ARG A 699 -2.91 9.08 25.30
C ARG A 699 -1.54 8.45 25.26
N GLN A 700 -0.51 9.20 25.69
CA GLN A 700 0.85 8.70 25.75
C GLN A 700 0.96 7.53 26.73
N LEU A 701 0.47 7.67 27.96
CA LEU A 701 0.51 6.59 28.97
C LEU A 701 -0.30 5.37 28.54
N THR A 702 -1.53 5.57 28.04
CA THR A 702 -2.40 4.47 27.60
C THR A 702 -1.78 3.71 26.44
N LYS A 703 -1.15 4.41 25.48
CA LYS A 703 -0.41 3.79 24.38
C LYS A 703 0.82 3.03 24.87
N LEU A 704 1.62 3.61 25.76
CA LEU A 704 2.80 2.94 26.32
C LEU A 704 2.42 1.66 27.07
N ARG A 705 1.31 1.70 27.81
CA ARG A 705 0.77 0.54 28.50
C ARG A 705 0.32 -0.56 27.52
N SER A 706 -0.60 -0.24 26.62
CA SER A 706 -1.17 -1.24 25.70
C SER A 706 -0.15 -1.80 24.72
N THR A 707 0.80 -0.97 24.27
CA THR A 707 1.80 -1.37 23.26
C THR A 707 2.96 -2.14 23.87
N TYR A 708 3.35 -1.84 25.12
CA TYR A 708 4.57 -2.39 25.71
C TYR A 708 4.32 -3.17 27.00
N THR A 709 3.82 -2.55 28.07
CA THR A 709 3.75 -3.23 29.37
C THR A 709 2.79 -4.41 29.37
N ASP A 710 1.68 -4.30 28.64
CA ASP A 710 0.65 -5.34 28.59
C ASP A 710 0.95 -6.36 27.48
N ALA A 711 1.51 -5.92 26.35
CA ALA A 711 1.75 -6.76 25.19
C ALA A 711 3.11 -7.49 25.19
N LEU A 712 4.20 -6.88 25.65
CA LEU A 712 5.53 -7.54 25.64
C LEU A 712 5.54 -8.90 26.35
N PRO A 713 4.89 -9.07 27.53
CA PRO A 713 4.83 -10.37 28.18
C PRO A 713 4.13 -11.46 27.35
N SER A 714 3.18 -11.11 26.46
CA SER A 714 2.52 -12.08 25.59
C SER A 714 3.37 -12.53 24.40
N TYR A 715 4.42 -11.77 24.05
CA TYR A 715 5.40 -12.14 23.02
C TYR A 715 6.55 -13.00 23.55
N GLN A 716 6.56 -13.31 24.85
CA GLN A 716 7.58 -14.20 25.40
C GLN A 716 7.35 -15.62 24.91
N HIS A 717 8.37 -16.19 24.26
CA HIS A 717 8.33 -17.55 23.77
C HIS A 717 8.44 -18.54 24.95
N LYS A 718 7.63 -19.60 24.92
CA LYS A 718 7.42 -20.50 26.07
C LYS A 718 8.65 -21.31 26.46
N GLU A 719 9.48 -21.69 25.48
CA GLU A 719 10.63 -22.57 25.74
C GLU A 719 11.91 -21.79 26.06
N THR A 720 12.11 -20.66 25.38
CA THR A 720 13.32 -19.83 25.53
C THR A 720 13.15 -18.79 26.62
N GLU A 721 11.92 -18.51 27.04
CA GLU A 721 11.54 -17.45 27.98
C GLU A 721 12.04 -16.04 27.53
N ARG A 722 12.22 -15.86 26.22
CA ARG A 722 12.71 -14.61 25.62
C ARG A 722 11.72 -14.06 24.61
N VAL A 723 11.85 -12.78 24.31
CA VAL A 723 11.08 -12.10 23.25
C VAL A 723 11.87 -12.15 21.96
N HIS A 724 11.23 -12.64 20.89
CA HIS A 724 11.83 -12.81 19.57
C HIS A 724 11.13 -11.87 18.59
N THR A 725 11.73 -10.71 18.31
CA THR A 725 11.19 -9.80 17.29
C THR A 725 11.54 -10.30 15.89
N SER A 726 10.69 -10.03 14.90
CA SER A 726 10.98 -10.34 13.49
C SER A 726 11.49 -9.09 12.76
N TYR A 727 12.63 -9.21 12.09
CA TYR A 727 13.23 -8.18 11.24
C TYR A 727 12.91 -8.42 9.77
N ALA A 728 12.37 -7.41 9.09
CA ALA A 728 12.15 -7.45 7.65
C ALA A 728 13.33 -6.84 6.89
N LEU A 729 13.92 -7.61 5.96
CA LEU A 729 15.07 -7.19 5.16
C LEU A 729 14.70 -6.25 4.00
N ALA A 730 13.57 -6.53 3.33
CA ALA A 730 13.12 -5.87 2.10
C ALA A 730 11.89 -4.98 2.29
N ALA A 731 11.80 -4.27 3.43
CA ALA A 731 10.62 -3.47 3.79
C ALA A 731 10.75 -1.96 3.47
N THR A 732 11.91 -1.36 3.76
CA THR A 732 12.12 0.09 3.56
C THR A 732 12.90 0.36 2.29
N THR A 733 12.63 1.44 1.55
CA THR A 733 13.42 1.76 0.34
C THR A 733 14.89 2.07 0.64
N THR A 734 15.18 2.59 1.83
CA THR A 734 16.52 3.06 2.21
C THR A 734 17.46 1.96 2.70
N GLY A 735 16.99 0.73 2.93
CA GLY A 735 17.82 -0.33 3.50
C GLY A 735 17.78 -0.42 5.02
N ARG A 736 17.04 0.45 5.71
CA ARG A 736 16.82 0.30 7.15
C ARG A 736 16.03 -0.98 7.45
N LEU A 737 16.44 -1.69 8.49
CA LEU A 737 15.66 -2.78 9.03
C LEU A 737 14.40 -2.22 9.68
N SER A 738 13.31 -2.96 9.62
CA SER A 738 12.09 -2.74 10.40
C SER A 738 11.83 -3.96 11.27
N SER A 739 11.30 -3.75 12.48
CA SER A 739 10.97 -4.82 13.41
C SER A 739 9.46 -4.87 13.68
N SER A 740 8.93 -6.08 13.80
CA SER A 740 7.52 -6.36 14.09
C SER A 740 7.39 -7.50 15.11
N GLU A 741 6.22 -7.56 15.75
CA GLU A 741 5.80 -8.67 16.62
C GLU A 741 6.83 -9.08 17.70
N PRO A 742 7.25 -8.18 18.62
CA PRO A 742 6.83 -6.78 18.76
C PRO A 742 7.75 -5.80 18.01
N ASN A 743 7.26 -4.60 17.70
CA ASN A 743 8.09 -3.53 17.14
C ASN A 743 8.93 -2.87 18.24
N LEU A 744 10.20 -3.28 18.35
CA LEU A 744 11.14 -2.76 19.35
C LEU A 744 11.78 -1.42 18.95
N GLN A 745 11.61 -0.98 17.70
CA GLN A 745 12.17 0.29 17.22
C GLN A 745 11.42 1.51 17.74
N ASN A 746 10.14 1.36 18.10
CA ASN A 746 9.29 2.48 18.48
C ASN A 746 9.30 2.78 20.00
N ILE A 747 10.13 2.09 20.79
CA ILE A 747 10.19 2.29 22.25
C ILE A 747 10.83 3.66 22.53
N PRO A 748 10.08 4.64 23.11
CA PRO A 748 10.59 5.99 23.27
C PRO A 748 11.85 6.07 24.13
N VAL A 749 12.89 6.72 23.60
CA VAL A 749 14.20 6.86 24.27
C VAL A 749 14.20 7.99 25.31
N ARG A 750 13.55 9.11 25.00
CA ARG A 750 13.75 10.40 25.72
C ARG A 750 12.77 10.69 26.83
N THR A 751 11.74 9.86 26.97
CA THR A 751 10.66 10.06 27.96
C THR A 751 10.92 9.18 29.17
N GLU A 752 10.67 9.66 30.38
CA GLU A 752 10.84 8.87 31.60
C GLU A 752 10.07 7.53 31.55
N ALA A 753 8.82 7.54 31.05
CA ALA A 753 8.01 6.33 30.91
C ALA A 753 8.63 5.33 29.91
N GLY A 754 9.16 5.80 28.77
CA GLY A 754 9.89 4.97 27.82
C GLY A 754 11.19 4.39 28.38
N ARG A 755 11.93 5.16 29.18
CA ARG A 755 13.11 4.70 29.92
C ARG A 755 12.77 3.60 30.92
N LYS A 756 11.66 3.74 31.66
CA LYS A 756 11.16 2.68 32.56
C LYS A 756 10.85 1.38 31.81
N ILE A 757 10.31 1.45 30.58
CA ILE A 757 10.09 0.27 29.74
C ILE A 757 11.43 -0.34 29.30
N ARG A 758 12.42 0.47 28.90
CA ARG A 758 13.76 -0.02 28.54
C ARG A 758 14.47 -0.75 29.68
N LYS A 759 14.27 -0.30 30.94
CA LYS A 759 14.79 -1.01 32.13
C LYS A 759 14.27 -2.43 32.27
N ALA A 760 13.10 -2.74 31.72
CA ALA A 760 12.56 -4.09 31.76
C ALA A 760 13.27 -5.04 30.80
N PHE A 761 14.07 -4.56 29.85
CA PHE A 761 14.93 -5.42 29.03
C PHE A 761 16.24 -5.63 29.77
N VAL A 762 16.47 -6.87 30.18
CA VAL A 762 17.53 -7.25 31.13
C VAL A 762 18.49 -8.25 30.52
N ALA A 763 19.74 -8.26 31.01
CA ALA A 763 20.72 -9.27 30.65
C ALA A 763 20.36 -10.64 31.26
N ALA A 764 20.77 -11.72 30.60
CA ALA A 764 20.75 -13.05 31.20
C ALA A 764 21.71 -13.13 32.42
N PRO A 765 21.47 -14.02 33.40
CA PRO A 765 22.37 -14.20 34.54
C PRO A 765 23.83 -14.46 34.12
N GLY A 766 24.78 -13.76 34.74
CA GLY A 766 26.22 -13.86 34.44
C GLY A 766 26.66 -13.12 33.17
N THR A 767 25.79 -12.27 32.62
CA THR A 767 26.07 -11.44 31.45
C THR A 767 25.63 -9.99 31.68
N LYS A 768 26.18 -9.07 30.88
CA LYS A 768 25.73 -7.68 30.74
C LYS A 768 25.13 -7.44 29.37
N LEU A 769 24.18 -6.51 29.30
CA LEU A 769 23.80 -5.90 28.04
C LEU A 769 24.83 -4.83 27.67
N VAL A 770 25.35 -4.91 26.45
CA VAL A 770 26.18 -3.86 25.84
C VAL A 770 25.36 -3.15 24.79
N SER A 771 25.23 -1.84 24.92
CA SER A 771 24.70 -0.96 23.87
C SER A 771 25.87 -0.27 23.19
N ALA A 772 25.90 -0.31 21.85
CA ALA A 772 26.84 0.43 21.02
C ALA A 772 26.07 1.26 20.00
N ASP A 773 26.13 2.60 20.11
CA ASP A 773 25.36 3.54 19.28
C ASP A 773 26.29 4.42 18.45
N TYR A 774 25.95 4.62 17.17
CA TYR A 774 26.69 5.56 16.33
C TYR A 774 26.34 7.01 16.67
N SER A 775 27.32 7.77 17.16
CA SER A 775 27.13 9.18 17.50
C SER A 775 26.99 10.04 16.24
N GLN A 776 25.73 10.40 15.92
CA GLN A 776 25.37 11.37 14.87
C GLN A 776 25.81 10.95 13.45
N ILE A 777 25.70 9.65 13.12
CA ILE A 777 26.16 9.09 11.84
C ILE A 777 25.61 9.85 10.63
N GLU A 778 24.34 10.22 10.61
CA GLU A 778 23.75 10.94 9.47
C GLU A 778 24.37 12.32 9.23
N LEU A 779 24.75 13.05 10.29
CA LEU A 779 25.43 14.34 10.16
C LEU A 779 26.86 14.18 9.68
N ARG A 780 27.57 13.14 10.14
CA ARG A 780 28.91 12.79 9.65
C ARG A 780 28.87 12.43 8.17
N LEU A 781 27.87 11.66 7.75
CA LEU A 781 27.63 11.31 6.36
C LEU A 781 27.23 12.51 5.51
N LEU A 782 26.45 13.46 6.05
CA LEU A 782 26.19 14.70 5.34
C LEU A 782 27.47 15.49 5.08
N ALA A 783 28.32 15.65 6.11
CA ALA A 783 29.61 16.33 5.97
C ALA A 783 30.52 15.64 4.92
N GLU A 784 30.45 14.31 4.83
CA GLU A 784 31.17 13.54 3.83
C GLU A 784 30.57 13.70 2.43
N ILE A 785 29.29 13.35 2.24
CA ILE A 785 28.62 13.25 0.94
C ILE A 785 28.41 14.61 0.28
N ALA A 786 28.11 15.64 1.08
CA ALA A 786 27.93 17.02 0.59
C ALA A 786 29.25 17.81 0.53
N ASP A 787 30.39 17.17 0.86
CA ASP A 787 31.73 17.77 0.91
C ASP A 787 31.75 19.15 1.58
N ILE A 788 31.52 19.18 2.90
CA ILE A 788 31.39 20.43 3.66
C ILE A 788 32.62 20.58 4.57
N PRO A 789 33.69 21.30 4.16
CA PRO A 789 34.95 21.36 4.89
C PRO A 789 34.79 21.82 6.34
N ALA A 790 33.92 22.79 6.60
CA ALA A 790 33.68 23.30 7.95
C ALA A 790 33.10 22.22 8.89
N LEU A 791 32.16 21.40 8.42
CA LEU A 791 31.59 20.31 9.22
C LEU A 791 32.57 19.14 9.36
N ARG A 792 33.33 18.82 8.29
CA ARG A 792 34.38 17.79 8.34
C ARG A 792 35.43 18.14 9.39
N GLN A 793 35.88 19.40 9.41
CA GLN A 793 36.85 19.89 10.38
C GLN A 793 36.27 19.87 11.81
N ALA A 794 35.04 20.37 12.00
CA ALA A 794 34.40 20.35 13.31
C ALA A 794 34.26 18.94 13.90
N PHE A 795 33.96 17.92 13.09
CA PHE A 795 33.95 16.53 13.54
C PHE A 795 35.32 15.97 13.88
N ARG A 796 36.39 16.40 13.19
CA ARG A 796 37.79 16.01 13.52
C ARG A 796 38.25 16.62 14.82
N ASP A 797 37.84 17.86 15.07
CA ASP A 797 38.17 18.61 16.28
C ASP A 797 37.29 18.20 17.49
N GLY A 798 36.34 17.27 17.30
CA GLY A 798 35.45 16.79 18.35
C GLY A 798 34.42 17.82 18.83
N LEU A 799 34.14 18.84 18.01
CA LEU A 799 33.20 19.91 18.34
C LEU A 799 31.74 19.45 18.25
N ASP A 800 30.89 19.97 19.13
CA ASP A 800 29.45 19.76 19.06
C ASP A 800 28.85 20.61 17.95
N ILE A 801 28.48 19.96 16.83
CA ILE A 801 27.90 20.63 15.66
C ILE A 801 26.62 21.38 16.02
N HIS A 802 25.78 20.87 16.93
CA HIS A 802 24.55 21.56 17.30
C HIS A 802 24.84 22.83 18.08
N ALA A 803 25.84 22.80 18.98
CA ALA A 803 26.27 23.98 19.71
C ALA A 803 26.97 24.99 18.78
N LEU A 804 27.76 24.51 17.81
CA LEU A 804 28.37 25.35 16.79
C LEU A 804 27.31 26.06 15.94
N THR A 805 26.31 25.32 15.43
CA THR A 805 25.19 25.91 14.70
C THR A 805 24.44 26.91 15.56
N ALA A 806 24.13 26.55 16.81
CA ALA A 806 23.43 27.43 17.74
C ALA A 806 24.21 28.73 17.98
N SER A 807 25.53 28.65 18.15
CA SER A 807 26.37 29.80 18.41
C SER A 807 26.35 30.80 17.25
N GLU A 808 26.40 30.28 16.03
CA GLU A 808 26.36 31.09 14.81
C GLU A 808 24.96 31.65 14.53
N MET A 809 23.90 30.88 14.80
CA MET A 809 22.53 31.29 14.52
C MET A 809 21.96 32.27 15.56
N PHE A 810 22.29 32.06 16.84
CA PHE A 810 21.72 32.79 17.97
C PHE A 810 22.73 33.73 18.65
N GLY A 811 24.00 33.75 18.21
CA GLY A 811 25.05 34.61 18.78
C GLY A 811 25.46 34.23 20.20
N VAL A 812 25.17 32.99 20.64
CA VAL A 812 25.47 32.51 22.00
C VAL A 812 26.79 31.73 21.99
N PRO A 813 27.75 31.98 22.89
CA PRO A 813 28.99 31.18 22.95
C PRO A 813 28.72 29.67 23.08
N VAL A 814 29.55 28.85 22.43
CA VAL A 814 29.47 27.37 22.54
C VAL A 814 29.68 26.91 23.99
N GLU A 815 30.64 27.53 24.68
CA GLU A 815 30.94 27.26 26.09
C GLU A 815 29.83 27.83 26.99
N GLY A 816 29.28 26.99 27.88
CA GLY A 816 28.19 27.39 28.78
C GLY A 816 26.82 27.56 28.10
N MET A 817 26.66 27.11 26.84
CA MET A 817 25.40 27.24 26.11
C MET A 817 24.22 26.59 26.86
N PRO A 818 23.09 27.30 27.06
CA PRO A 818 21.90 26.71 27.66
C PRO A 818 21.39 25.52 26.85
N SER A 819 21.02 24.45 27.55
CA SER A 819 20.56 23.19 26.92
C SER A 819 19.36 23.37 25.99
N GLU A 820 18.47 24.31 26.29
CA GLU A 820 17.32 24.62 25.43
C GLU A 820 17.71 25.25 24.08
N VAL A 821 18.70 26.15 24.08
CA VAL A 821 19.22 26.79 22.86
C VAL A 821 19.84 25.74 21.95
N ARG A 822 20.64 24.84 22.53
CA ARG A 822 21.20 23.67 21.83
C ARG A 822 20.09 22.76 21.27
N ARG A 823 19.02 22.51 22.03
CA ARG A 823 17.87 21.69 21.60
C ARG A 823 17.17 22.30 20.37
N ARG A 824 16.96 23.62 20.36
CA ARG A 824 16.39 24.34 19.21
C ARG A 824 17.29 24.25 17.97
N ALA A 825 18.59 24.45 18.12
CA ALA A 825 19.54 24.29 17.02
C ALA A 825 19.60 22.86 16.49
N LYS A 826 19.46 21.86 17.36
CA LYS A 826 19.32 20.46 16.94
C LYS A 826 18.09 20.25 16.06
N ALA A 827 16.93 20.77 16.46
CA ALA A 827 15.70 20.70 15.66
C ALA A 827 15.87 21.39 14.31
N ILE A 828 16.54 22.55 14.27
CA ILE A 828 16.87 23.28 13.04
C ILE A 828 17.77 22.44 12.13
N ASN A 829 18.90 21.91 12.63
CA ASN A 829 19.84 21.14 11.82
C ASN A 829 19.14 19.97 11.15
N PHE A 830 18.47 19.14 11.93
CA PHE A 830 17.76 17.99 11.37
C PHE A 830 16.63 18.43 10.43
N GLY A 831 15.84 19.43 10.81
CA GLY A 831 14.77 19.96 9.94
C GLY A 831 15.29 20.38 8.58
N ILE A 832 16.31 21.25 8.53
CA ILE A 832 16.86 21.78 7.28
C ILE A 832 17.49 20.68 6.44
N ILE A 833 18.27 19.78 7.06
CA ILE A 833 18.95 18.67 6.38
C ILE A 833 17.94 17.73 5.72
N TYR A 834 16.78 17.51 6.35
CA TYR A 834 15.71 16.69 5.80
C TYR A 834 14.72 17.47 4.90
N GLY A 835 15.08 18.68 4.48
CA GLY A 835 14.31 19.47 3.53
C GLY A 835 12.97 19.98 4.08
N ILE A 836 12.91 20.30 5.38
CA ILE A 836 11.75 20.98 5.96
C ILE A 836 11.53 22.33 5.27
N SER A 837 10.26 22.71 5.07
CA SER A 837 9.92 24.03 4.54
C SER A 837 10.01 25.09 5.65
N ALA A 838 10.08 26.38 5.28
CA ALA A 838 9.99 27.47 6.25
C ALA A 838 8.69 27.40 7.09
N PHE A 839 7.59 26.92 6.49
CA PHE A 839 6.34 26.66 7.21
C PHE A 839 6.49 25.53 8.24
N GLY A 840 7.08 24.40 7.84
CA GLY A 840 7.31 23.28 8.77
C GLY A 840 8.26 23.64 9.92
N LEU A 841 9.32 24.40 9.62
CA LEU A 841 10.27 24.85 10.64
C LEU A 841 9.66 25.86 11.60
N ALA A 842 8.81 26.76 11.09
CA ALA A 842 8.06 27.72 11.91
C ALA A 842 7.18 27.00 12.94
N ASN A 843 6.42 26.00 12.48
CA ASN A 843 5.57 25.18 13.36
C ASN A 843 6.41 24.43 14.40
N GLN A 844 7.53 23.81 14.00
CA GLN A 844 8.36 23.02 14.92
C GLN A 844 9.04 23.86 16.01
N LEU A 845 9.29 25.15 15.75
CA LEU A 845 10.00 26.04 16.68
C LEU A 845 9.07 27.02 17.42
N GLY A 846 7.80 27.10 17.03
CA GLY A 846 6.84 28.08 17.52
C GLY A 846 7.23 29.53 17.16
N ILE A 847 7.74 29.76 15.95
CA ILE A 847 8.22 31.08 15.48
C ILE A 847 7.48 31.55 14.22
N GLY A 848 7.62 32.83 13.86
CA GLY A 848 7.05 33.37 12.64
C GLY A 848 7.65 32.77 11.37
N ARG A 849 6.85 32.62 10.30
CA ARG A 849 7.29 32.04 9.01
C ARG A 849 8.46 32.82 8.37
N GLU A 850 8.47 34.15 8.50
CA GLU A 850 9.57 34.99 7.99
C GLU A 850 10.87 34.73 8.75
N GLU A 851 10.80 34.59 10.07
CA GLU A 851 11.94 34.27 10.93
C GLU A 851 12.51 32.88 10.61
N ALA A 852 11.65 31.87 10.47
CA ALA A 852 12.06 30.54 10.04
C ALA A 852 12.73 30.56 8.65
N GLY A 853 12.20 31.35 7.71
CA GLY A 853 12.80 31.55 6.40
C GLY A 853 14.20 32.18 6.47
N ALA A 854 14.37 33.18 7.35
CA ALA A 854 15.67 33.81 7.59
C ALA A 854 16.68 32.82 8.19
N TYR A 855 16.26 31.94 9.11
CA TYR A 855 17.10 30.87 9.66
C TYR A 855 17.57 29.89 8.58
N ILE A 856 16.68 29.42 7.72
CA ILE A 856 17.04 28.54 6.59
C ILE A 856 18.06 29.22 5.66
N LYS A 857 17.82 30.50 5.35
CA LYS A 857 18.71 31.27 4.47
C LYS A 857 20.12 31.40 5.06
N ARG A 858 20.24 31.85 6.32
CA ARG A 858 21.53 31.96 7.03
C ARG A 858 22.26 30.62 7.11
N TYR A 859 21.53 29.54 7.34
CA TYR A 859 22.09 28.20 7.39
C TYR A 859 22.73 27.79 6.04
N PHE A 860 22.06 28.05 4.92
CA PHE A 860 22.64 27.77 3.59
C PHE A 860 23.75 28.74 3.18
N GLU A 861 23.72 29.99 3.64
CA GLU A 861 24.84 30.94 3.44
C GLU A 861 26.10 30.46 4.17
N ARG A 862 25.95 29.87 5.37
CA ARG A 862 27.06 29.30 6.14
C ARG A 862 27.54 27.96 5.59
N PHE A 863 26.62 27.11 5.14
CA PHE A 863 26.90 25.77 4.63
C PHE A 863 26.40 25.60 3.19
N PRO A 864 27.01 26.29 2.21
CA PRO A 864 26.54 26.29 0.82
C PRO A 864 26.57 24.90 0.17
N GLY A 865 27.48 24.02 0.61
CA GLY A 865 27.57 22.63 0.17
C GLY A 865 26.29 21.81 0.40
N ILE A 866 25.52 22.11 1.46
CA ILE A 866 24.25 21.42 1.75
C ILE A 866 23.23 21.73 0.65
N ARG A 867 23.10 23.01 0.26
CA ARG A 867 22.17 23.41 -0.81
C ARG A 867 22.57 22.79 -2.14
N ALA A 868 23.86 22.81 -2.47
CA ALA A 868 24.39 22.18 -3.68
C ALA A 868 24.06 20.67 -3.71
N TYR A 869 24.28 19.97 -2.60
CA TYR A 869 23.94 18.56 -2.44
C TYR A 869 22.44 18.28 -2.65
N MET A 870 21.55 19.10 -2.09
CA MET A 870 20.10 18.93 -2.23
C MET A 870 19.65 19.11 -3.69
N GLU A 871 20.12 20.14 -4.38
CA GLU A 871 19.80 20.36 -5.79
C GLU A 871 20.39 19.29 -6.70
N GLU A 872 21.63 18.87 -6.44
CA GLU A 872 22.30 17.79 -7.14
C GLU A 872 21.49 16.49 -7.02
N THR A 873 21.11 16.12 -5.80
CA THR A 873 20.38 14.89 -5.52
C THR A 873 19.01 14.89 -6.20
N LYS A 874 18.30 16.02 -6.20
CA LYS A 874 17.05 16.18 -6.95
C LYS A 874 17.27 16.01 -8.45
N ARG A 875 18.33 16.60 -9.01
CA ARG A 875 18.65 16.47 -10.44
C ARG A 875 18.95 15.03 -10.82
N ILE A 876 19.82 14.35 -10.07
CA ILE A 876 20.16 12.93 -10.27
C ILE A 876 18.90 12.07 -10.22
N CYS A 877 18.04 12.29 -9.22
CA CYS A 877 16.83 11.49 -9.06
C CYS A 877 15.84 11.71 -10.20
N ARG A 878 15.70 12.94 -10.72
CA ARG A 878 14.85 13.22 -11.89
C ARG A 878 15.37 12.60 -13.18
N ASP A 879 16.69 12.59 -13.36
CA ASP A 879 17.35 12.02 -14.54
C ASP A 879 17.29 10.48 -14.55
N LYS A 880 17.63 9.86 -13.42
CA LYS A 880 17.76 8.39 -13.32
C LYS A 880 16.53 7.68 -12.79
N GLY A 881 15.61 8.40 -12.14
CA GLY A 881 14.49 7.82 -11.39
C GLY A 881 14.87 7.19 -10.05
N TYR A 882 16.13 7.35 -9.60
CA TYR A 882 16.64 6.85 -8.33
C TYR A 882 17.84 7.65 -7.83
N VAL A 883 18.17 7.46 -6.56
CA VAL A 883 19.42 7.93 -5.94
C VAL A 883 20.25 6.74 -5.45
N THR A 884 21.55 6.96 -5.25
CA THR A 884 22.50 5.91 -4.84
C THR A 884 23.19 6.27 -3.53
N THR A 885 23.32 5.27 -2.64
CA THR A 885 24.08 5.36 -1.37
C THR A 885 25.58 5.29 -1.64
N LEU A 886 26.41 5.52 -0.60
CA LEU A 886 27.87 5.37 -0.70
C LEU A 886 28.33 3.97 -1.13
N PHE A 887 27.52 2.94 -0.86
CA PHE A 887 27.85 1.53 -1.15
C PHE A 887 27.13 0.98 -2.39
N GLY A 888 26.48 1.85 -3.17
CA GLY A 888 25.91 1.48 -4.46
C GLY A 888 24.45 1.07 -4.46
N ARG A 889 23.77 1.02 -3.30
CA ARG A 889 22.32 0.72 -3.23
C ARG A 889 21.53 1.76 -3.99
N ARG A 890 20.56 1.32 -4.81
CA ARG A 890 19.60 2.19 -5.50
C ARG A 890 18.31 2.34 -4.70
N CYS A 891 17.85 3.57 -4.54
CA CYS A 891 16.57 3.92 -3.93
C CYS A 891 15.70 4.58 -5.01
N HIS A 892 14.68 3.88 -5.51
CA HIS A 892 13.86 4.37 -6.61
C HIS A 892 12.71 5.28 -6.15
N TYR A 893 12.45 6.32 -6.93
CA TYR A 893 11.37 7.30 -6.73
C TYR A 893 10.68 7.58 -8.07
N PRO A 894 9.84 6.66 -8.56
CA PRO A 894 9.24 6.77 -9.91
C PRO A 894 8.36 8.02 -10.06
N GLU A 895 7.81 8.55 -8.96
CA GLU A 895 6.95 9.74 -8.96
C GLU A 895 7.70 11.06 -8.76
N ILE A 896 9.03 11.07 -8.88
CA ILE A 896 9.87 12.29 -8.77
C ILE A 896 9.50 13.37 -9.81
N ALA A 897 8.87 12.98 -10.92
CA ALA A 897 8.39 13.87 -11.98
C ALA A 897 6.87 14.07 -11.98
N SER A 898 6.16 13.69 -10.89
CA SER A 898 4.71 13.82 -10.81
C SER A 898 4.23 15.25 -11.08
N LYS A 899 3.15 15.39 -11.86
CA LYS A 899 2.50 16.69 -12.11
C LYS A 899 1.91 17.25 -10.81
N ASN A 900 1.49 16.38 -9.89
CA ASN A 900 1.02 16.78 -8.56
C ASN A 900 2.18 17.32 -7.72
N ALA A 901 2.09 18.61 -7.35
CA ALA A 901 3.14 19.31 -6.62
C ALA A 901 3.44 18.70 -5.24
N SER A 902 2.43 18.17 -4.55
CA SER A 902 2.60 17.54 -3.23
C SER A 902 3.36 16.22 -3.33
N VAL A 903 2.96 15.36 -4.28
CA VAL A 903 3.63 14.08 -4.57
C VAL A 903 5.08 14.30 -4.99
N ARG A 904 5.30 15.27 -5.89
CA ARG A 904 6.64 15.64 -6.33
C ARG A 904 7.51 16.16 -5.18
N ALA A 905 7.01 17.09 -4.36
CA ALA A 905 7.75 17.63 -3.21
C ALA A 905 8.04 16.57 -2.13
N PHE A 906 7.17 15.56 -1.98
CA PHE A 906 7.44 14.41 -1.13
C PHE A 906 8.59 13.56 -1.66
N ASN A 907 8.55 13.17 -2.94
CA ASN A 907 9.59 12.36 -3.57
C ASN A 907 10.95 13.08 -3.59
N GLU A 908 10.98 14.40 -3.82
CA GLU A 908 12.21 15.20 -3.75
C GLU A 908 12.84 15.17 -2.36
N ARG A 909 12.05 15.33 -1.29
CA ARG A 909 12.54 15.21 0.10
C ARG A 909 12.99 13.79 0.42
N ALA A 910 12.21 12.79 0.01
CA ALA A 910 12.55 11.39 0.23
C ALA A 910 13.88 11.02 -0.45
N ALA A 911 14.11 11.46 -1.68
CA ALA A 911 15.35 11.23 -2.42
C ALA A 911 16.58 11.87 -1.74
N ILE A 912 16.44 13.10 -1.22
CA ILE A 912 17.51 13.77 -0.46
C ILE A 912 17.88 12.97 0.80
N ASN A 913 16.87 12.48 1.52
CA ASN A 913 17.08 11.75 2.77
C ASN A 913 17.65 10.35 2.53
N ALA A 914 17.22 9.69 1.46
CA ALA A 914 17.58 8.31 1.17
C ALA A 914 19.08 8.09 0.98
N ARG A 915 19.81 9.05 0.39
CA ARG A 915 21.28 8.92 0.24
C ARG A 915 21.99 8.91 1.59
N LEU A 916 21.55 9.73 2.55
CA LEU A 916 22.14 9.82 3.89
C LEU A 916 21.72 8.61 4.73
N GLN A 917 20.41 8.42 4.89
CA GLN A 917 19.83 7.38 5.72
C GLN A 917 20.18 5.98 5.20
N GLY A 918 20.19 5.79 3.88
CA GLY A 918 20.57 4.51 3.29
C GLY A 918 22.06 4.22 3.40
N SER A 919 22.92 5.24 3.31
CA SER A 919 24.36 5.05 3.58
C SER A 919 24.61 4.68 5.05
N ALA A 920 23.86 5.27 5.99
CA ALA A 920 23.92 4.87 7.40
C ALA A 920 23.47 3.42 7.60
N ALA A 921 22.35 3.02 6.97
CA ALA A 921 21.85 1.66 7.01
C ALA A 921 22.85 0.65 6.44
N ASP A 922 23.50 0.97 5.32
CA ASP A 922 24.54 0.13 4.71
C ASP A 922 25.75 -0.03 5.64
N ILE A 923 26.18 1.04 6.34
CA ILE A 923 27.28 0.99 7.32
C ILE A 923 26.92 0.07 8.48
N ILE A 924 25.71 0.21 9.05
CA ILE A 924 25.24 -0.64 10.15
C ILE A 924 25.21 -2.11 9.72
N ARG A 925 24.66 -2.42 8.53
CA ARG A 925 24.66 -3.79 7.98
C ARG A 925 26.07 -4.36 7.84
N ARG A 926 27.01 -3.56 7.32
CA ARG A 926 28.42 -3.97 7.22
C ARG A 926 29.03 -4.25 8.59
N ALA A 927 28.72 -3.44 9.60
CA ALA A 927 29.15 -3.71 10.97
C ALA A 927 28.56 -5.04 11.45
N MET A 928 27.25 -5.23 11.32
CA MET A 928 26.55 -6.45 11.75
C MET A 928 27.14 -7.72 11.14
N ILE A 929 27.42 -7.71 9.84
CA ILE A 929 28.04 -8.83 9.11
C ILE A 929 29.44 -9.17 9.64
N ARG A 930 30.19 -8.16 10.11
CA ARG A 930 31.59 -8.31 10.54
C ARG A 930 31.75 -8.66 12.01
N VAL A 931 30.79 -8.32 12.86
CA VAL A 931 30.93 -8.52 14.30
C VAL A 931 31.04 -10.00 14.65
N ALA A 932 30.18 -10.87 14.09
CA ALA A 932 30.19 -12.29 14.47
C ALA A 932 31.51 -13.01 14.13
N PRO A 933 32.09 -12.91 12.91
CA PRO A 933 33.40 -13.48 12.62
C PRO A 933 34.50 -12.94 13.53
N ALA A 934 34.52 -11.62 13.77
CA ALA A 934 35.56 -10.99 14.60
C ALA A 934 35.50 -11.41 16.07
N LEU A 935 34.29 -11.59 16.63
CA LEU A 935 34.11 -12.13 17.98
C LEU A 935 34.61 -13.57 18.07
N SER A 936 34.32 -14.40 17.05
CA SER A 936 34.82 -15.77 16.96
C SER A 936 36.34 -15.81 16.92
N ASP A 937 36.98 -14.99 16.07
CA ASP A 937 38.43 -14.90 15.95
C ASP A 937 39.09 -14.45 17.27
N ALA A 938 38.46 -13.52 17.99
CA ALA A 938 38.88 -13.05 19.29
C ALA A 938 38.56 -14.02 20.45
N ARG A 939 37.87 -15.13 20.17
CA ARG A 939 37.36 -16.11 21.15
C ARG A 939 36.52 -15.43 22.24
N LEU A 940 35.60 -14.58 21.82
CA LEU A 940 34.62 -13.90 22.68
C LEU A 940 33.23 -14.47 22.39
N ASN A 941 32.47 -14.68 23.45
CA ASN A 941 31.14 -15.28 23.45
C ASN A 941 30.01 -14.25 23.41
N ALA A 942 30.32 -12.98 23.14
CA ALA A 942 29.34 -11.92 22.97
C ALA A 942 28.31 -12.26 21.87
N ARG A 943 27.05 -11.93 22.11
CA ARG A 943 25.93 -12.25 21.21
C ARG A 943 25.17 -10.99 20.85
N MET A 944 25.15 -10.63 19.57
CA MET A 944 24.26 -9.58 19.08
C MET A 944 22.81 -10.04 19.21
N LEU A 945 21.98 -9.21 19.85
CA LEU A 945 20.56 -9.49 20.12
C LEU A 945 19.64 -8.63 19.24
N LEU A 946 19.86 -7.32 19.22
CA LEU A 946 18.97 -6.36 18.58
C LEU A 946 19.72 -5.31 17.78
N GLN A 947 19.04 -4.80 16.77
CA GLN A 947 19.36 -3.58 16.03
C GLN A 947 18.18 -2.61 16.18
N VAL A 948 18.44 -1.42 16.70
CA VAL A 948 17.42 -0.37 16.91
C VAL A 948 17.99 0.98 16.45
N HIS A 949 17.37 1.61 15.46
CA HIS A 949 17.88 2.87 14.87
C HIS A 949 19.32 2.76 14.36
N ASP A 950 20.28 3.36 15.07
CA ASP A 950 21.72 3.32 14.76
C ASP A 950 22.52 2.59 15.88
N GLU A 951 21.80 1.88 16.77
CA GLU A 951 22.28 1.16 17.95
C GLU A 951 22.31 -0.36 17.70
N LEU A 952 23.38 -1.02 18.15
CA LEU A 952 23.52 -2.47 18.23
C LEU A 952 23.60 -2.90 19.70
N ILE A 953 22.78 -3.88 20.07
CA ILE A 953 22.66 -4.37 21.45
C ILE A 953 23.17 -5.81 21.50
N PHE A 954 24.04 -6.07 22.47
CA PHE A 954 24.68 -7.36 22.69
C PHE A 954 24.42 -7.85 24.10
N GLU A 955 24.50 -9.15 24.29
CA GLU A 955 24.60 -9.82 25.59
C GLU A 955 26.00 -10.44 25.68
N VAL A 956 26.74 -10.08 26.74
CA VAL A 956 28.17 -10.35 26.86
C VAL A 956 28.47 -10.94 28.23
N PRO A 957 29.21 -12.05 28.35
CA PRO A 957 29.66 -12.55 29.65
C PRO A 957 30.40 -11.47 30.45
N ASP A 958 30.14 -11.41 31.75
CA ASP A 958 30.65 -10.33 32.62
C ASP A 958 32.17 -10.17 32.56
N ASP A 959 32.90 -11.28 32.46
CA ASP A 959 34.36 -11.34 32.39
C ASP A 959 34.93 -10.97 31.01
N GLU A 960 34.09 -10.91 29.98
CA GLU A 960 34.47 -10.59 28.61
C GLU A 960 34.16 -9.13 28.21
N VAL A 961 33.39 -8.39 29.01
CA VAL A 961 32.93 -7.02 28.70
C VAL A 961 34.09 -6.08 28.34
N ALA A 962 35.15 -6.08 29.15
CA ALA A 962 36.30 -5.18 28.96
C ALA A 962 37.06 -5.44 27.64
N ARG A 963 37.02 -6.68 27.12
CA ARG A 963 37.63 -7.06 25.84
C ARG A 963 36.67 -6.85 24.67
N THR A 964 35.37 -7.00 24.90
CA THR A 964 34.34 -6.92 23.86
C THR A 964 34.06 -5.49 23.44
N LEU A 965 33.94 -4.55 24.38
CA LEU A 965 33.65 -3.13 24.10
C LEU A 965 34.59 -2.52 23.04
N PRO A 966 35.93 -2.51 23.22
CA PRO A 966 36.83 -1.90 22.24
C PRO A 966 36.80 -2.59 20.89
N LEU A 967 36.57 -3.91 20.85
CA LEU A 967 36.48 -4.66 19.59
C LEU A 967 35.23 -4.27 18.79
N VAL A 968 34.05 -4.27 19.44
CA VAL A 968 32.78 -3.91 18.79
C VAL A 968 32.83 -2.46 18.30
N THR A 969 33.30 -1.53 19.14
CA THR A 969 33.50 -0.12 18.76
C THR A 969 34.37 0.00 17.52
N ALA A 970 35.54 -0.65 17.50
CA ALA A 970 36.46 -0.60 16.36
C ALA A 970 35.85 -1.18 15.07
N ILE A 971 35.11 -2.28 15.16
CA ILE A 971 34.44 -2.89 14.00
C ILE A 971 33.38 -1.95 13.43
N MET A 972 32.57 -1.36 14.29
CA MET A 972 31.52 -0.43 13.88
C MET A 972 32.11 0.85 13.26
N GLU A 973 33.11 1.47 13.89
CA GLU A 973 33.75 2.68 13.36
C GLU A 973 34.43 2.43 12.00
N ARG A 974 34.99 1.23 11.80
CA ARG A 974 35.68 0.82 10.56
C ARG A 974 34.78 0.06 9.57
N ALA A 975 33.49 -0.04 9.82
CA ALA A 975 32.54 -0.72 8.95
C ALA A 975 32.55 -0.22 7.48
N PRO A 976 32.82 1.07 7.17
CA PRO A 976 32.97 1.53 5.79
C PRO A 976 34.14 0.89 5.03
N GLU A 977 35.26 0.63 5.70
CA GLU A 977 36.51 0.13 5.09
C GLU A 977 36.36 -1.31 4.59
N PRO A 978 37.17 -1.78 3.62
CA PRO A 978 37.98 -0.99 2.70
C PRO A 978 37.15 -0.40 1.54
N ALA A 979 35.82 -0.62 1.51
CA ALA A 979 34.99 -0.22 0.37
C ALA A 979 34.91 1.30 0.22
N VAL A 980 34.79 2.01 1.34
CA VAL A 980 34.78 3.48 1.37
C VAL A 980 35.66 3.94 2.53
N ALA A 981 36.62 4.81 2.25
CA ALA A 981 37.38 5.52 3.27
C ALA A 981 36.71 6.88 3.51
N LEU A 982 36.16 7.09 4.71
CA LEU A 982 35.51 8.36 5.06
C LEU A 982 36.56 9.33 5.60
N SER A 983 36.52 10.58 5.13
CA SER A 983 37.38 11.65 5.64
C SER A 983 36.94 12.18 7.02
N VAL A 984 35.68 11.91 7.39
CA VAL A 984 35.09 12.17 8.69
C VAL A 984 35.12 10.87 9.51
N PRO A 985 35.76 10.85 10.69
CA PRO A 985 35.78 9.66 11.52
C PRO A 985 34.36 9.34 11.99
N LEU A 986 33.93 8.08 11.91
CA LEU A 986 32.76 7.62 12.64
C LEU A 986 33.12 7.51 14.12
N LYS A 987 32.13 7.69 14.98
CA LYS A 987 32.28 7.54 16.43
C LYS A 987 31.18 6.63 16.95
N VAL A 988 31.55 5.70 17.83
CA VAL A 988 30.61 4.81 18.51
C VAL A 988 30.78 4.94 20.01
N ASP A 989 29.69 5.24 20.70
CA ASP A 989 29.65 5.24 22.16
C ASP A 989 29.12 3.87 22.61
N ALA A 990 29.92 3.11 23.37
CA ALA A 990 29.56 1.77 23.83
C ALA A 990 29.65 1.66 25.36
N ARG A 991 28.62 1.08 25.99
CA ARG A 991 28.52 0.90 27.45
C ARG A 991 27.87 -0.42 27.80
N ALA A 992 28.22 -0.94 28.98
CA ALA A 992 27.70 -2.20 29.51
C ALA A 992 26.92 -1.96 30.79
N ALA A 993 25.75 -2.59 30.93
CA ALA A 993 24.94 -2.54 32.15
C ALA A 993 24.04 -3.78 32.30
N ASP A 994 23.28 -3.85 33.38
CA ASP A 994 22.36 -4.96 33.67
C ASP A 994 21.05 -4.89 32.88
N ASN A 995 20.69 -3.70 32.39
CA ASN A 995 19.49 -3.47 31.60
C ASN A 995 19.75 -2.47 30.47
N TRP A 996 18.83 -2.42 29.51
CA TRP A 996 19.01 -1.62 28.29
C TRP A 996 19.01 -0.11 28.56
N ASP A 997 18.21 0.41 29.51
CA ASP A 997 18.21 1.86 29.82
C ASP A 997 19.53 2.35 30.41
N GLU A 998 20.22 1.53 31.19
CA GLU A 998 21.51 1.88 31.80
C GLU A 998 22.69 1.70 30.85
N ALA A 999 22.56 0.77 29.89
CA ALA A 999 23.55 0.59 28.84
C ALA A 999 23.46 1.70 27.79
N HIS A 1000 22.26 2.22 27.54
CA HIS A 1000 22.00 3.35 26.63
C HIS A 1000 22.42 4.69 27.28
#